data_AF-A0A2N2KTD7-F1
#
_entry.id   AF-A0A2N2KTD7-F1
#
_cell.length_a   1.000
_cell.length_b   1.000
_cell.length_c   1.000
_cell.angle_alpha   90.00
_cell.angle_beta   90.00
_cell.angle_gamma   90.00
#
_symmetry.space_group_name_H-M   'P 1'
#
loop_
_entity.id
_entity.type
_entity.pdbx_description
1 polymer ?
#
loop_
_entity_poly.entity_id
_entity_poly.type
_entity_poly.pdbx_seq_one_letter_code
_entity_poly.pdbx_strand_id
1 'polypeptide(L)'
;MIEVILNGNMIETEAGITILELAKRNGIKIPTLCHDEELKPYGSCWVCAVEVVGRRGFVTSCGTIISSGMEIHTDSEAIRKARKMALELLISDHYADCVAPCTVACPDHVDIQTYVSLIANGQYHEAVKVIKETLPLPLSIGRVCPAFCEKECRRQIVEEPIAIRQLKRFAADEDLGDVWNYVPEKLPAKGKKVAIIGAGPSGLTCGYYLSNQGYEVKVFEAAPAAGGWLRYGIPEYRLPKNTLDAEIALMCSNGMQIEYGVELGKDIFMQDLAKEYDAVYLAIGAQKAVPMPVPGSDLKGCLLGVDFLKAHALGNAPELGERVAIVGGGNTAIDCARTAIRKGSKVSLIYRRTKEEMPAEAFEIEASEHEGVEFFYLSNPVEYIGENGSLKSVKIEKMHLGEPDNSGRRRPEPTGEFFELSFNSIIAAISQVPEVQLFGEEPNHIDGKVLPLSRWQTAIVDEATMYSGLSNVFAGGDFRRGAATAIEAIADGRMAATAMAKYLETGVISAELAPFDSKKAKSITEVSPEEYSIFAEAKRLIMPELPIAEAKSSFKEVELGYSEADAIAEATRCLECGCQVNETCSLREYCTDYQVNAAHFIGGINKHPIDYSHPFIVRDANKCINCGRCIRTCTEVQGAAVLGFIYRGFSAIVGPEFGESLTQTTCLSCGKCIDVCPVGALVERTAYYKQNPHLKDISVQNCGICGVGCVIQTETQAGMVTAVTSAQEEPGFNGKNLCFKGRFGWQCYYGNDWLDSPKLKTANGFKSISWQEAATLMAEKMKETGSKRFEISPNISLEEMLMLQKAAESCSQTLYANPDYCHFSDAYSANIPAENPYDILDKYEEYVVYGELAQTLATMLRLKQREGKKLILVNYPDGAYRHFADEVHSNLWDVKTSENTLFIYNQNRITETRAFELWKLAASAGKDNILLSTDFRNHKGMLAMQPKLSTCAAADFVLGYGVYPQKADQAKFSVALMSFYDEHAPVDLLLPAPGYMELDGTALADLGQTTHSKNPAASVTMNELMRLFYTLGWIHPNSAEIPYWNAKAADFLDTLSSTVLPNFNSEAVDTAKLKQAIPALQTQLELRIAKLFETRTDVHKFEA
;
A
#
# COMPACT_ATOMS: atom_id res chain seq x y z
N MET A 1 43.88 4.44 18.86
CA MET A 1 43.00 5.60 18.65
C MET A 1 43.74 6.61 17.79
N ILE A 2 43.02 7.31 16.92
CA ILE A 2 43.52 8.39 16.05
C ILE A 2 42.60 9.60 16.20
N GLU A 3 43.16 10.79 16.06
CA GLU A 3 42.40 12.05 16.07
C GLU A 3 42.08 12.49 14.64
N VAL A 4 40.84 12.90 14.40
CA VAL A 4 40.32 13.39 13.11
C VAL A 4 39.50 14.66 13.37
N ILE A 5 39.53 15.63 12.45
CA ILE A 5 38.72 16.84 12.52
C ILE A 5 37.52 16.67 11.57
N LEU A 6 36.30 16.60 12.08
CA LEU A 6 35.08 16.45 11.29
C LEU A 6 34.19 17.68 11.47
N ASN A 7 33.99 18.45 10.40
CA ASN A 7 33.24 19.72 10.41
C ASN A 7 33.73 20.69 11.51
N GLY A 8 35.05 20.75 11.71
CA GLY A 8 35.69 21.58 12.72
C GLY A 8 35.76 20.97 14.14
N ASN A 9 35.10 19.82 14.38
CA ASN A 9 35.14 19.14 15.68
C ASN A 9 36.24 18.07 15.71
N MET A 10 37.07 18.08 16.75
CA MET A 10 38.09 17.05 16.97
C MET A 10 37.44 15.80 17.56
N ILE A 11 37.64 14.66 16.90
CA ILE A 11 37.03 13.36 17.26
C ILE A 11 38.14 12.33 17.40
N GLU A 12 38.12 11.60 18.51
CA GLU A 12 39.00 10.46 18.77
C GLU A 12 38.27 9.16 18.42
N THR A 13 38.89 8.30 17.60
CA THR A 13 38.26 7.05 17.09
C THR A 13 39.32 5.99 16.76
N GLU A 14 38.92 4.76 16.49
CA GLU A 14 39.82 3.71 16.03
C GLU A 14 40.26 3.89 14.56
N ALA A 15 41.43 3.33 14.22
CA ALA A 15 41.89 3.31 12.83
C ALA A 15 41.15 2.23 12.02
N GLY A 16 41.07 2.42 10.70
CA GLY A 16 40.52 1.40 9.78
C GLY A 16 39.04 1.55 9.45
N ILE A 17 38.33 2.52 10.03
CA ILE A 17 36.95 2.87 9.62
C ILE A 17 36.95 3.86 8.45
N THR A 18 35.80 3.99 7.78
CA THR A 18 35.61 4.92 6.67
C THR A 18 35.17 6.30 7.17
N ILE A 19 35.26 7.34 6.33
CA ILE A 19 34.67 8.65 6.64
C ILE A 19 33.16 8.54 6.85
N LEU A 20 32.48 7.71 6.06
CA LEU A 20 31.03 7.50 6.19
C LEU A 20 30.67 6.91 7.56
N GLU A 21 31.41 5.90 8.01
CA GLU A 21 31.21 5.28 9.33
C GLU A 21 31.48 6.28 10.45
N LEU A 22 32.56 7.06 10.35
CA LEU A 22 32.85 8.14 11.29
C LEU A 22 31.70 9.17 11.37
N ALA A 23 31.18 9.59 10.22
CA ALA A 23 30.07 10.55 10.15
C ALA A 23 28.79 9.97 10.78
N LYS A 24 28.43 8.72 10.47
CA LYS A 24 27.26 8.02 11.01
C LYS A 24 27.30 7.98 12.54
N ARG A 25 28.44 7.60 13.12
CA ARG A 25 28.64 7.52 14.59
C ARG A 25 28.53 8.88 15.31
N ASN A 26 28.69 9.97 14.57
CA ASN A 26 28.58 11.33 15.09
C ASN A 26 27.28 12.03 14.66
N GLY A 27 26.27 11.26 14.21
CA GLY A 27 24.96 11.80 13.85
C GLY A 27 24.94 12.64 12.57
N ILE A 28 25.97 12.53 11.72
CA ILE A 28 26.06 13.27 10.46
C ILE A 28 25.58 12.38 9.32
N LYS A 29 24.43 12.74 8.72
CA LYS A 29 23.87 12.05 7.54
C LYS A 29 24.65 12.44 6.27
N ILE A 30 25.31 11.46 5.65
CA ILE A 30 25.88 11.60 4.30
C ILE A 30 25.07 10.70 3.35
N PRO A 31 24.51 11.23 2.25
CA PRO A 31 23.65 10.45 1.38
C PRO A 31 24.43 9.40 0.58
N THR A 32 23.84 8.20 0.43
CA THR A 32 24.44 7.08 -0.32
C THR A 32 23.38 6.30 -1.08
N LEU A 33 23.68 5.88 -2.31
CA LEU A 33 22.80 5.00 -3.09
C LEU A 33 23.40 3.62 -3.37
N CYS A 34 24.72 3.54 -3.61
CA CYS A 34 25.43 2.30 -3.93
C CYS A 34 26.11 1.62 -2.74
N HIS A 35 25.90 2.14 -1.52
CA HIS A 35 26.48 1.57 -0.30
C HIS A 35 25.46 0.65 0.39
N ASP A 36 25.97 -0.39 1.01
CA ASP A 36 25.26 -1.34 1.85
C ASP A 36 26.25 -1.83 2.91
N GLU A 37 25.80 -2.04 4.14
CA GLU A 37 26.67 -2.37 5.28
C GLU A 37 27.26 -3.78 5.19
N GLU A 38 26.59 -4.72 4.51
CA GLU A 38 27.08 -6.09 4.33
C GLU A 38 28.07 -6.24 3.15
N LEU A 39 28.29 -5.14 2.43
CA LEU A 39 29.13 -5.08 1.23
C LEU A 39 30.35 -4.20 1.44
N LYS A 40 31.49 -4.61 0.87
CA LYS A 40 32.67 -3.73 0.80
C LYS A 40 32.34 -2.44 0.05
N PRO A 41 32.97 -1.28 0.37
CA PRO A 41 32.72 -0.04 -0.35
C PRO A 41 32.94 -0.16 -1.87
N TYR A 42 32.03 0.43 -2.65
CA TYR A 42 32.10 0.44 -4.13
C TYR A 42 32.39 1.83 -4.70
N GLY A 43 31.73 2.87 -4.16
CA GLY A 43 32.00 4.27 -4.52
C GLY A 43 31.51 4.71 -5.91
N SER A 44 30.57 4.00 -6.54
CA SER A 44 30.12 4.32 -7.92
C SER A 44 29.15 5.49 -8.04
N CYS A 45 28.26 5.71 -7.07
CA CYS A 45 27.20 6.72 -7.21
C CYS A 45 27.66 8.17 -7.00
N TRP A 46 28.82 8.39 -6.35
CA TRP A 46 29.36 9.72 -5.98
C TRP A 46 28.47 10.65 -5.12
N VAL A 47 27.24 10.26 -4.79
CA VAL A 47 26.34 11.02 -3.91
C VAL A 47 26.94 11.21 -2.51
N CYS A 48 27.84 10.33 -2.08
CA CYS A 48 28.52 10.40 -0.78
C CYS A 48 29.79 11.29 -0.77
N ALA A 49 29.96 12.15 -1.78
CA ALA A 49 31.12 13.03 -1.91
C ALA A 49 31.30 13.93 -0.68
N VAL A 50 32.55 14.04 -0.22
CA VAL A 50 33.00 14.92 0.87
C VAL A 50 34.33 15.55 0.52
N GLU A 51 34.72 16.59 1.25
CA GLU A 51 36.01 17.25 1.11
C GLU A 51 36.96 16.83 2.24
N VAL A 52 38.23 16.59 1.88
CA VAL A 52 39.30 16.35 2.84
C VAL A 52 40.37 17.40 2.61
N VAL A 53 40.64 18.22 3.62
CA VAL A 53 41.57 19.35 3.51
C VAL A 53 42.97 18.84 3.13
N GLY A 54 43.59 19.52 2.17
CA GLY A 54 44.89 19.14 1.62
C GLY A 54 44.83 18.05 0.53
N ARG A 55 43.67 17.45 0.24
CA ARG A 55 43.47 16.60 -0.93
C ARG A 55 42.85 17.39 -2.08
N ARG A 56 43.23 17.06 -3.31
CA ARG A 56 42.67 17.71 -4.51
C ARG A 56 41.32 17.09 -4.87
N GLY A 57 40.28 17.91 -4.91
CA GLY A 57 38.92 17.50 -5.29
C GLY A 57 38.19 16.75 -4.18
N PHE A 58 37.01 16.21 -4.49
CA PHE A 58 36.20 15.44 -3.56
C PHE A 58 36.65 13.98 -3.49
N VAL A 59 36.41 13.36 -2.34
CA VAL A 59 36.59 11.92 -2.12
C VAL A 59 35.25 11.27 -1.78
N THR A 60 35.14 9.96 -1.99
CA THR A 60 33.96 9.20 -1.53
C THR A 60 34.10 8.91 -0.06
N SER A 61 33.11 9.32 0.74
CA SER A 61 33.13 9.03 2.19
C SER A 61 33.07 7.53 2.49
N CYS A 62 32.34 6.76 1.68
CA CYS A 62 32.18 5.32 1.87
C CYS A 62 33.47 4.51 1.61
N GLY A 63 34.35 4.98 0.71
CA GLY A 63 35.58 4.26 0.33
C GLY A 63 36.85 4.80 0.98
N THR A 64 36.81 5.96 1.61
CA THR A 64 38.01 6.60 2.17
C THR A 64 38.18 6.21 3.63
N ILE A 65 39.29 5.53 3.94
CA ILE A 65 39.70 5.21 5.31
C ILE A 65 40.28 6.45 5.98
N ILE A 66 39.87 6.69 7.23
CA ILE A 66 40.36 7.83 8.02
C ILE A 66 41.81 7.63 8.46
N SER A 67 42.55 8.73 8.59
CA SER A 67 43.92 8.76 9.11
C SER A 67 44.07 9.86 10.15
N SER A 68 45.00 9.71 11.09
CA SER A 68 45.27 10.73 12.11
C SER A 68 45.58 12.09 11.48
N GLY A 69 45.00 13.16 12.03
CA GLY A 69 45.13 14.53 11.56
C GLY A 69 44.32 14.87 10.30
N MET A 70 43.49 13.95 9.80
CA MET A 70 42.62 14.21 8.65
C MET A 70 41.55 15.23 9.02
N GLU A 71 41.38 16.27 8.21
CA GLU A 71 40.29 17.24 8.35
C GLU A 71 39.26 17.04 7.22
N ILE A 72 37.99 16.87 7.60
CA ILE A 72 36.89 16.43 6.74
C ILE A 72 35.76 17.45 6.83
N HIS A 73 35.31 17.95 5.70
CA HIS A 73 34.09 18.75 5.60
C HIS A 73 33.02 17.94 4.85
N THR A 74 31.85 17.77 5.46
CA THR A 74 30.77 16.92 4.92
C THR A 74 29.67 17.71 4.22
N ASP A 75 29.62 19.02 4.42
CA ASP A 75 28.64 19.91 3.80
C ASP A 75 29.27 21.28 3.48
N SER A 76 29.12 21.71 2.23
CA SER A 76 29.55 23.00 1.70
C SER A 76 28.81 23.25 0.39
N GLU A 77 28.74 24.50 -0.08
CA GLU A 77 28.08 24.81 -1.37
C GLU A 77 28.71 24.00 -2.53
N ALA A 78 30.03 23.81 -2.49
CA ALA A 78 30.76 23.03 -3.49
C ALA A 78 30.40 21.53 -3.40
N ILE A 79 30.30 20.96 -2.19
CA ILE A 79 29.88 19.57 -1.98
C ILE A 79 28.42 19.38 -2.45
N ARG A 80 27.51 20.31 -2.12
CA ARG A 80 26.11 20.25 -2.56
C ARG A 80 25.98 20.27 -4.09
N LYS A 81 26.76 21.12 -4.78
CA LYS A 81 26.82 21.15 -6.25
C LYS A 81 27.34 19.83 -6.83
N ALA A 82 28.38 19.25 -6.23
CA ALA A 82 28.93 17.97 -6.68
C ALA A 82 27.92 16.82 -6.53
N ARG A 83 27.22 16.74 -5.39
CA ARG A 83 26.17 15.74 -5.14
C ARG A 83 24.98 15.94 -6.07
N LYS A 84 24.54 17.18 -6.28
CA LYS A 84 23.48 17.53 -7.24
C LYS A 84 23.84 17.06 -8.66
N MET A 85 25.05 17.34 -9.13
CA MET A 85 25.53 16.91 -10.44
C MET A 85 25.58 15.37 -10.56
N ALA A 86 25.99 14.67 -9.50
CA ALA A 86 25.98 13.21 -9.49
C ALA A 86 24.55 12.66 -9.61
N LEU A 87 23.58 13.23 -8.89
CA LEU A 87 22.18 12.85 -9.00
C LEU A 87 21.60 13.15 -10.39
N GLU A 88 21.88 14.34 -10.96
CA GLU A 88 21.46 14.73 -12.31
C GLU A 88 21.97 13.75 -13.38
N LEU A 89 23.19 13.23 -13.23
CA LEU A 89 23.73 12.18 -14.11
C LEU A 89 23.06 10.81 -13.89
N LEU A 90 22.70 10.47 -12.65
CA LEU A 90 22.02 9.20 -12.36
C LEU A 90 20.60 9.16 -12.92
N ILE A 91 19.91 10.32 -12.92
CA ILE A 91 18.52 10.39 -13.41
C ILE A 91 18.40 10.71 -14.91
N SER A 92 19.49 11.00 -15.62
CA SER A 92 19.42 11.40 -17.03
C SER A 92 18.86 10.29 -17.95
N ASP A 93 18.90 9.04 -17.50
CA ASP A 93 18.36 7.85 -18.18
C ASP A 93 17.19 7.21 -17.40
N HIS A 94 16.64 7.91 -16.39
CA HIS A 94 15.59 7.35 -15.54
C HIS A 94 14.21 7.48 -16.21
N TYR A 95 13.68 6.36 -16.69
CA TYR A 95 12.42 6.28 -17.45
C TYR A 95 11.32 5.57 -16.66
N ALA A 96 10.81 6.22 -15.62
CA ALA A 96 9.75 5.66 -14.79
C ALA A 96 8.73 6.71 -14.35
N ASP A 97 7.50 6.27 -14.08
CA ASP A 97 6.46 7.06 -13.43
C ASP A 97 6.64 6.90 -11.91
N CYS A 98 7.21 7.90 -11.23
CA CYS A 98 7.36 7.89 -9.76
C CYS A 98 5.98 7.86 -9.08
N VAL A 99 5.07 8.71 -9.57
CA VAL A 99 3.68 8.80 -9.14
C VAL A 99 2.79 8.35 -10.29
N ALA A 100 1.70 7.65 -10.00
CA ALA A 100 0.78 7.17 -11.01
C ALA A 100 0.23 8.33 -11.87
N PRO A 101 0.21 8.22 -13.22
CA PRO A 101 -0.27 9.29 -14.11
C PRO A 101 -1.71 9.76 -13.81
N CYS A 102 -2.58 8.86 -13.33
CA CYS A 102 -3.94 9.22 -12.93
C CYS A 102 -3.96 10.17 -11.70
N THR A 103 -3.06 9.97 -10.73
CA THR A 103 -2.84 10.87 -9.59
C THR A 103 -2.27 12.22 -10.05
N VAL A 104 -1.29 12.20 -10.96
CA VAL A 104 -0.71 13.43 -11.53
C VAL A 104 -1.76 14.24 -12.31
N ALA A 105 -2.66 13.57 -13.04
CA ALA A 105 -3.71 14.22 -13.83
C ALA A 105 -4.88 14.73 -12.97
N CYS A 106 -5.08 14.19 -11.77
CA CYS A 106 -6.07 14.68 -10.84
C CYS A 106 -5.66 16.07 -10.32
N PRO A 107 -6.49 17.12 -10.46
CA PRO A 107 -6.13 18.47 -10.00
C PRO A 107 -5.79 18.57 -8.51
N ASP A 108 -6.34 17.66 -7.71
CA ASP A 108 -6.10 17.59 -6.27
C ASP A 108 -5.09 16.50 -5.87
N HIS A 109 -4.50 15.80 -6.84
CA HIS A 109 -3.50 14.75 -6.61
C HIS A 109 -3.94 13.63 -5.66
N VAL A 110 -5.23 13.25 -5.74
CA VAL A 110 -5.77 12.10 -4.99
C VAL A 110 -5.00 10.82 -5.34
N ASP A 111 -4.58 10.05 -4.33
CA ASP A 111 -3.83 8.80 -4.52
C ASP A 111 -4.72 7.67 -5.05
N ILE A 112 -4.92 7.70 -6.36
CA ILE A 112 -5.81 6.79 -7.07
C ILE A 112 -5.29 5.37 -7.11
N GLN A 113 -3.98 5.18 -7.27
CA GLN A 113 -3.40 3.84 -7.32
C GLN A 113 -3.66 3.09 -6.01
N THR A 114 -3.47 3.77 -4.88
CA THR A 114 -3.68 3.17 -3.56
C THR A 114 -5.14 2.85 -3.31
N TYR A 115 -6.07 3.80 -3.42
CA TYR A 115 -7.46 3.48 -3.08
C TYR A 115 -8.09 2.47 -4.04
N VAL A 116 -7.68 2.45 -5.33
CA VAL A 116 -8.13 1.41 -6.27
C VAL A 116 -7.57 0.04 -5.90
N SER A 117 -6.30 -0.04 -5.48
CA SER A 117 -5.72 -1.27 -4.93
C SER A 117 -6.49 -1.76 -3.70
N LEU A 118 -6.82 -0.87 -2.76
CA LEU A 118 -7.59 -1.20 -1.57
C LEU A 118 -8.99 -1.73 -1.92
N ILE A 119 -9.67 -1.14 -2.90
CA ILE A 119 -10.97 -1.67 -3.39
C ILE A 119 -10.78 -3.06 -4.01
N ALA A 120 -9.73 -3.28 -4.81
CA ALA A 120 -9.43 -4.60 -5.38
C ALA A 120 -9.18 -5.66 -4.29
N ASN A 121 -8.68 -5.25 -3.12
CA ASN A 121 -8.44 -6.11 -1.97
C ASN A 121 -9.62 -6.17 -0.98
N GLY A 122 -10.78 -5.58 -1.30
CA GLY A 122 -11.96 -5.59 -0.41
C GLY A 122 -11.91 -4.63 0.78
N GLN A 123 -10.99 -3.65 0.79
CA GLN A 123 -10.70 -2.76 1.92
C GLN A 123 -11.30 -1.36 1.71
N TYR A 124 -12.64 -1.24 1.73
CA TYR A 124 -13.35 -0.02 1.31
C TYR A 124 -13.21 1.18 2.26
N HIS A 125 -13.31 0.95 3.57
CA HIS A 125 -13.11 2.01 4.56
C HIS A 125 -11.71 2.62 4.48
N GLU A 126 -10.70 1.77 4.26
CA GLU A 126 -9.31 2.18 4.10
C GLU A 126 -9.11 2.95 2.79
N ALA A 127 -9.77 2.53 1.72
CA ALA A 127 -9.81 3.29 0.49
C ALA A 127 -10.36 4.71 0.72
N VAL A 128 -11.42 4.86 1.52
CA VAL A 128 -11.97 6.18 1.89
C VAL A 128 -11.03 6.99 2.78
N LYS A 129 -10.30 6.37 3.70
CA LYS A 129 -9.25 7.05 4.49
C LYS A 129 -8.22 7.70 3.56
N VAL A 130 -7.66 6.92 2.63
CA VAL A 130 -6.69 7.41 1.63
C VAL A 130 -7.29 8.50 0.75
N ILE A 131 -8.54 8.36 0.29
CA ILE A 131 -9.20 9.41 -0.50
C ILE A 131 -9.29 10.72 0.30
N LYS A 132 -9.70 10.66 1.58
CA LYS A 132 -9.91 11.83 2.45
C LYS A 132 -8.61 12.52 2.90
N GLU A 133 -7.44 11.96 2.61
CA GLU A 133 -6.15 12.66 2.80
C GLU A 133 -6.04 13.91 1.93
N THR A 134 -6.64 13.89 0.73
CA THR A 134 -6.65 15.01 -0.21
C THR A 134 -8.06 15.50 -0.58
N LEU A 135 -9.00 14.57 -0.74
CA LEU A 135 -10.37 14.82 -1.18
C LEU A 135 -11.40 14.50 -0.07
N PRO A 136 -11.92 15.50 0.66
CA PRO A 136 -12.88 15.27 1.75
C PRO A 136 -14.33 15.11 1.30
N LEU A 137 -14.60 15.24 0.00
CA LEU A 137 -15.92 15.12 -0.62
C LEU A 137 -16.02 13.93 -1.61
N PRO A 138 -15.66 12.69 -1.21
CA PRO A 138 -15.62 11.56 -2.13
C PRO A 138 -16.99 11.12 -2.67
N LEU A 139 -18.09 11.27 -1.90
CA LEU A 139 -19.46 10.94 -2.33
C LEU A 139 -19.90 11.88 -3.46
N SER A 140 -19.68 13.18 -3.28
CA SER A 140 -20.02 14.18 -4.29
C SER A 140 -19.14 14.05 -5.52
N ILE A 141 -17.81 14.00 -5.35
CA ILE A 141 -16.87 13.96 -6.48
C ILE A 141 -16.93 12.61 -7.22
N GLY A 142 -17.24 11.51 -6.54
CA GLY A 142 -17.53 10.22 -7.17
C GLY A 142 -18.73 10.25 -8.12
N ARG A 143 -19.60 11.27 -8.04
CA ARG A 143 -20.76 11.43 -8.93
C ARG A 143 -20.54 12.45 -10.03
N VAL A 144 -19.92 13.58 -9.70
CA VAL A 144 -19.94 14.77 -10.58
C VAL A 144 -18.63 15.06 -11.28
N CYS A 145 -17.55 14.34 -10.95
CA CYS A 145 -16.23 14.61 -11.50
C CYS A 145 -16.15 14.33 -13.01
N PRO A 146 -15.50 15.21 -13.79
CA PRO A 146 -15.05 14.97 -15.16
C PRO A 146 -14.04 13.83 -15.37
N ALA A 147 -13.57 13.20 -14.30
CA ALA A 147 -12.60 12.11 -14.32
C ALA A 147 -11.30 12.42 -15.09
N PHE A 148 -10.64 13.56 -14.79
CA PHE A 148 -9.33 13.93 -15.35
C PHE A 148 -8.30 12.78 -15.27
N CYS A 149 -8.35 12.04 -14.16
CA CYS A 149 -7.52 10.88 -13.89
C CYS A 149 -7.70 9.74 -14.91
N GLU A 150 -8.90 9.56 -15.48
CA GLU A 150 -9.17 8.52 -16.48
C GLU A 150 -8.52 8.85 -17.83
N LYS A 151 -8.35 10.13 -18.16
CA LYS A 151 -7.77 10.59 -19.44
C LYS A 151 -6.30 10.20 -19.61
N GLU A 152 -5.54 10.15 -18.51
CA GLU A 152 -4.13 9.73 -18.49
C GLU A 152 -3.94 8.30 -17.94
N CYS A 153 -5.02 7.53 -17.77
CA CYS A 153 -4.94 6.16 -17.27
C CYS A 153 -4.20 5.26 -18.28
N ARG A 154 -3.10 4.62 -17.86
CA ARG A 154 -2.29 3.74 -18.71
C ARG A 154 -3.03 2.50 -19.21
N ARG A 155 -4.13 2.09 -18.56
CA ARG A 155 -4.98 1.00 -19.04
C ARG A 155 -5.53 1.27 -20.44
N GLN A 156 -5.68 2.54 -20.83
CA GLN A 156 -6.12 2.91 -22.18
C GLN A 156 -5.18 2.50 -23.32
N ILE A 157 -3.92 2.20 -22.99
CA ILE A 157 -2.94 1.72 -23.95
C ILE A 157 -3.24 0.26 -24.32
N VAL A 158 -3.82 -0.49 -23.38
CA VAL A 158 -4.29 -1.86 -23.57
C VAL A 158 -5.71 -1.83 -24.16
N GLU A 159 -6.60 -0.99 -23.59
CA GLU A 159 -8.05 -1.02 -23.85
C GLU A 159 -8.80 0.25 -23.34
N GLU A 160 -9.86 0.11 -22.53
CA GLU A 160 -10.59 1.20 -21.85
C GLU A 160 -9.97 1.54 -20.48
N PRO A 161 -10.07 2.81 -20.01
CA PRO A 161 -9.52 3.20 -18.71
C PRO A 161 -10.23 2.48 -17.55
N ILE A 162 -9.59 2.56 -16.37
CA ILE A 162 -10.24 2.17 -15.12
C ILE A 162 -11.38 3.16 -14.82
N ALA A 163 -12.52 2.66 -14.34
CA ALA A 163 -13.67 3.46 -13.91
C ALA A 163 -13.43 4.14 -12.54
N ILE A 164 -12.39 4.97 -12.49
CA ILE A 164 -11.84 5.59 -11.28
C ILE A 164 -12.91 6.42 -10.55
N ARG A 165 -13.76 7.14 -11.28
CA ARG A 165 -14.86 7.91 -10.68
C ARG A 165 -15.87 7.00 -9.98
N GLN A 166 -16.29 5.94 -10.67
CA GLN A 166 -17.29 5.00 -10.18
C GLN A 166 -16.77 4.19 -8.98
N LEU A 167 -15.50 3.75 -9.03
CA LEU A 167 -14.85 3.07 -7.90
C LEU A 167 -14.76 3.96 -6.65
N LYS A 168 -14.44 5.24 -6.83
CA LYS A 168 -14.44 6.23 -5.74
C LYS A 168 -15.83 6.39 -5.13
N ARG A 169 -16.87 6.47 -5.97
CA ARG A 169 -18.26 6.51 -5.51
C ARG A 169 -18.60 5.27 -4.71
N PHE A 170 -18.31 4.09 -5.24
CA PHE A 170 -18.60 2.81 -4.57
C PHE A 170 -18.00 2.77 -3.17
N ALA A 171 -16.69 3.02 -3.03
CA ALA A 171 -16.04 2.99 -1.72
C ALA A 171 -16.65 4.01 -0.73
N ALA A 172 -17.02 5.19 -1.21
CA ALA A 172 -17.63 6.22 -0.39
C ALA A 172 -19.07 5.87 0.03
N ASP A 173 -19.85 5.27 -0.87
CA ASP A 173 -21.22 4.82 -0.59
C ASP A 173 -21.20 3.66 0.43
N GLU A 174 -20.26 2.70 0.32
CA GLU A 174 -20.05 1.63 1.31
C GLU A 174 -19.63 2.19 2.68
N ASP A 175 -18.67 3.12 2.72
CA ASP A 175 -18.24 3.75 3.98
C ASP A 175 -19.39 4.47 4.69
N LEU A 176 -20.23 5.19 3.95
CA LEU A 176 -21.39 5.89 4.53
C LEU A 176 -22.47 4.94 5.06
N GLY A 177 -22.60 3.75 4.46
CA GLY A 177 -23.59 2.74 4.84
C GLY A 177 -23.25 1.99 6.14
N ASP A 178 -21.98 2.02 6.57
CA ASP A 178 -21.52 1.37 7.79
C ASP A 178 -21.68 2.26 9.03
N VAL A 179 -21.91 1.64 10.19
CA VAL A 179 -21.93 2.33 11.48
C VAL A 179 -20.54 2.83 11.93
N TRP A 180 -19.47 2.33 11.30
CA TRP A 180 -18.07 2.70 11.54
C TRP A 180 -17.48 3.62 10.47
N ASN A 181 -18.34 4.36 9.76
CA ASN A 181 -17.96 5.28 8.71
C ASN A 181 -16.81 6.22 9.13
N TYR A 182 -15.85 6.44 8.23
CA TYR A 182 -14.59 7.07 8.63
C TYR A 182 -14.71 8.58 8.85
N VAL A 183 -14.28 9.01 10.04
CA VAL A 183 -14.02 10.41 10.42
C VAL A 183 -12.57 10.49 10.92
N PRO A 184 -11.76 11.44 10.43
CA PRO A 184 -10.38 11.59 10.90
C PRO A 184 -10.32 11.99 12.37
N GLU A 185 -9.25 11.60 13.05
CA GLU A 185 -9.01 12.01 14.43
C GLU A 185 -8.74 13.52 14.50
N LYS A 186 -9.37 14.20 15.46
CA LYS A 186 -9.15 15.62 15.72
C LYS A 186 -7.89 15.82 16.58
N LEU A 187 -6.92 16.57 16.07
CA LEU A 187 -5.74 16.97 16.83
C LEU A 187 -6.06 17.93 17.99
N PRO A 188 -5.21 18.01 19.03
CA PRO A 188 -5.42 18.91 20.17
C PRO A 188 -5.64 20.37 19.75
N ALA A 189 -6.48 21.08 20.51
CA ALA A 189 -6.83 22.47 20.21
C ALA A 189 -5.60 23.39 20.21
N LYS A 190 -5.43 24.18 19.14
CA LYS A 190 -4.31 25.12 18.97
C LYS A 190 -4.62 26.56 19.44
N GLY A 191 -5.87 26.84 19.82
CA GLY A 191 -6.30 28.16 20.32
C GLY A 191 -6.28 29.28 19.28
N LYS A 192 -6.31 28.93 17.99
CA LYS A 192 -6.26 29.84 16.84
C LYS A 192 -7.56 29.78 16.05
N LYS A 193 -8.04 30.94 15.60
CA LYS A 193 -9.36 31.13 14.96
C LYS A 193 -9.25 31.39 13.47
N VAL A 194 -10.09 30.72 12.69
CA VAL A 194 -10.14 30.86 11.23
C VAL A 194 -11.56 31.17 10.77
N ALA A 195 -11.69 32.19 9.92
CA ALA A 195 -12.92 32.52 9.22
C ALA A 195 -12.85 32.06 7.75
N ILE A 196 -13.91 31.42 7.28
CA ILE A 196 -14.05 31.00 5.88
C ILE A 196 -15.33 31.61 5.32
N ILE A 197 -15.23 32.25 4.16
CA ILE A 197 -16.38 32.90 3.51
C ILE A 197 -16.81 32.07 2.30
N GLY A 198 -17.97 31.44 2.41
CA GLY A 198 -18.54 30.52 1.43
C GLY A 198 -18.39 29.06 1.84
N ALA A 199 -19.51 28.34 1.95
CA ALA A 199 -19.58 26.91 2.23
C ALA A 199 -19.72 26.07 0.93
N GLY A 200 -19.03 26.49 -0.14
CA GLY A 200 -18.84 25.67 -1.34
C GLY A 200 -17.71 24.64 -1.17
N PRO A 201 -17.39 23.83 -2.20
CA PRO A 201 -16.38 22.76 -2.10
C PRO A 201 -15.03 23.25 -1.58
N SER A 202 -14.57 24.41 -2.06
CA SER A 202 -13.30 25.00 -1.64
C SER A 202 -13.28 25.40 -0.16
N GLY A 203 -14.31 26.10 0.31
CA GLY A 203 -14.40 26.56 1.70
C GLY A 203 -14.63 25.41 2.67
N LEU A 204 -15.49 24.45 2.33
CA LEU A 204 -15.72 23.23 3.10
C LEU A 204 -14.44 22.41 3.24
N THR A 205 -13.68 22.22 2.16
CA THR A 205 -12.40 21.50 2.21
C THR A 205 -11.38 22.19 3.10
N CYS A 206 -11.24 23.52 2.97
CA CYS A 206 -10.33 24.29 3.81
C CYS A 206 -10.70 24.14 5.30
N GLY A 207 -11.98 24.26 5.62
CA GLY A 207 -12.48 24.15 6.99
C GLY A 207 -12.37 22.74 7.56
N TYR A 208 -12.61 21.71 6.76
CA TYR A 208 -12.41 20.32 7.14
C TYR A 208 -10.98 20.07 7.61
N TYR A 209 -9.98 20.38 6.78
CA TYR A 209 -8.58 20.12 7.14
C TYR A 209 -8.12 20.94 8.35
N LEU A 210 -8.50 22.22 8.43
CA LEU A 210 -8.12 23.06 9.56
C LEU A 210 -8.80 22.61 10.87
N SER A 211 -10.08 22.23 10.83
CA SER A 211 -10.78 21.74 12.03
C SER A 211 -10.20 20.42 12.55
N ASN A 212 -9.81 19.51 11.65
CA ASN A 212 -9.10 18.27 11.99
C ASN A 212 -7.74 18.56 12.65
N GLN A 213 -7.05 19.62 12.23
CA GLN A 213 -5.78 20.06 12.83
C GLN A 213 -5.91 20.78 14.18
N GLY A 214 -7.12 20.92 14.73
CA GLY A 214 -7.35 21.54 16.04
C GLY A 214 -7.56 23.05 16.02
N TYR A 215 -7.80 23.65 14.84
CA TYR A 215 -8.17 25.07 14.70
C TYR A 215 -9.67 25.29 14.96
N GLU A 216 -10.02 26.46 15.49
CA GLU A 216 -11.42 26.89 15.63
C GLU A 216 -11.89 27.50 14.30
N VAL A 217 -12.69 26.74 13.55
CA VAL A 217 -13.13 27.12 12.19
C VAL A 217 -14.59 27.55 12.19
N LYS A 218 -14.83 28.76 11.68
CA LYS A 218 -16.18 29.26 11.40
C LYS A 218 -16.34 29.59 9.91
N VAL A 219 -17.35 29.00 9.29
CA VAL A 219 -17.73 29.20 7.89
C VAL A 219 -18.97 30.08 7.84
N PHE A 220 -18.94 31.14 7.05
CA PHE A 220 -20.08 32.03 6.80
C PHE A 220 -20.63 31.77 5.41
N GLU A 221 -21.92 31.45 5.30
CA GLU A 221 -22.59 31.11 4.05
C GLU A 221 -23.80 32.02 3.83
N ALA A 222 -23.87 32.64 2.65
CA ALA A 222 -24.97 33.54 2.30
C ALA A 222 -26.27 32.79 2.01
N ALA A 223 -26.19 31.56 1.48
CA ALA A 223 -27.33 30.75 1.15
C ALA A 223 -27.92 30.01 2.39
N PRO A 224 -29.16 29.49 2.29
CA PRO A 224 -29.80 28.78 3.41
C PRO A 224 -29.15 27.44 3.81
N ALA A 225 -28.27 26.87 2.98
CA ALA A 225 -27.62 25.58 3.21
C ALA A 225 -26.25 25.49 2.53
N ALA A 226 -25.34 24.69 3.08
CA ALA A 226 -23.99 24.51 2.59
C ALA A 226 -23.92 23.62 1.34
N GLY A 227 -22.83 23.72 0.58
CA GLY A 227 -22.55 22.91 -0.62
C GLY A 227 -22.30 23.75 -1.87
N GLY A 228 -22.61 25.06 -1.84
CA GLY A 228 -22.41 25.96 -2.98
C GLY A 228 -23.04 25.41 -4.27
N TRP A 229 -22.29 25.43 -5.38
CA TRP A 229 -22.79 24.92 -6.66
C TRP A 229 -23.05 23.39 -6.69
N LEU A 230 -22.50 22.59 -5.77
CA LEU A 230 -22.92 21.17 -5.64
C LEU A 230 -24.39 21.08 -5.21
N ARG A 231 -24.87 22.00 -4.38
CA ARG A 231 -26.27 22.07 -3.97
C ARG A 231 -27.13 22.80 -5.00
N TYR A 232 -26.71 23.99 -5.40
CA TYR A 232 -27.55 24.93 -6.13
C TYR A 232 -27.40 24.87 -7.64
N GLY A 233 -26.38 24.19 -8.16
CA GLY A 233 -26.14 24.04 -9.60
C GLY A 233 -26.42 22.63 -10.09
N ILE A 234 -25.90 21.62 -9.40
CA ILE A 234 -25.99 20.23 -9.85
C ILE A 234 -27.38 19.65 -9.51
N PRO A 235 -28.13 19.07 -10.46
CA PRO A 235 -29.47 18.52 -10.18
C PRO A 235 -29.48 17.26 -9.30
N GLU A 236 -30.64 16.98 -8.67
CA GLU A 236 -30.87 15.82 -7.78
C GLU A 236 -30.55 14.47 -8.44
N TYR A 237 -30.85 14.32 -9.74
CA TYR A 237 -30.67 13.07 -10.47
C TYR A 237 -29.18 12.71 -10.71
N ARG A 238 -28.26 13.65 -10.45
CA ARG A 238 -26.80 13.44 -10.49
C ARG A 238 -26.18 13.44 -9.11
N LEU A 239 -26.63 14.34 -8.23
CA LEU A 239 -26.12 14.49 -6.88
C LEU A 239 -27.30 14.70 -5.91
N PRO A 240 -27.76 13.62 -5.26
CA PRO A 240 -28.83 13.69 -4.26
C PRO A 240 -28.45 14.61 -3.10
N LYS A 241 -29.37 15.49 -2.68
CA LYS A 241 -29.07 16.49 -1.64
C LYS A 241 -28.94 15.88 -0.25
N ASN A 242 -29.68 14.81 0.03
CA ASN A 242 -29.52 14.07 1.28
C ASN A 242 -28.12 13.46 1.42
N THR A 243 -27.53 12.97 0.32
CA THR A 243 -26.14 12.46 0.31
C THR A 243 -25.16 13.60 0.57
N LEU A 244 -25.35 14.75 -0.08
CA LEU A 244 -24.52 15.94 0.16
C LEU A 244 -24.65 16.45 1.61
N ASP A 245 -25.85 16.44 2.18
CA ASP A 245 -26.09 16.81 3.58
C ASP A 245 -25.36 15.88 4.55
N ALA A 246 -25.42 14.56 4.31
CA ALA A 246 -24.69 13.58 5.09
C ALA A 246 -23.17 13.80 4.99
N GLU A 247 -22.65 14.04 3.78
CA GLU A 247 -21.22 14.30 3.57
C GLU A 247 -20.75 15.57 4.29
N ILE A 248 -21.50 16.67 4.19
CA ILE A 248 -21.18 17.92 4.89
C ILE A 248 -21.26 17.75 6.41
N ALA A 249 -22.22 16.98 6.92
CA ALA A 249 -22.32 16.67 8.34
C ALA A 249 -21.07 15.92 8.84
N LEU A 250 -20.56 14.96 8.05
CA LEU A 250 -19.31 14.27 8.37
C LEU A 250 -18.11 15.22 8.36
N MET A 251 -18.05 16.17 7.41
CA MET A 251 -17.00 17.19 7.41
C MET A 251 -17.04 18.10 8.65
N CYS A 252 -18.24 18.34 9.20
CA CYS A 252 -18.42 19.18 10.39
C CYS A 252 -18.19 18.44 11.72
N SER A 253 -18.03 17.11 11.70
CA SER A 253 -17.93 16.26 12.89
C SER A 253 -16.83 16.69 13.88
N ASN A 254 -15.72 17.25 13.38
CA ASN A 254 -14.61 17.74 14.20
C ASN A 254 -14.73 19.21 14.61
N GLY A 255 -15.91 19.81 14.48
CA GLY A 255 -16.24 21.11 15.07
C GLY A 255 -16.09 22.31 14.15
N MET A 256 -15.99 22.11 12.83
CA MET A 256 -16.24 23.17 11.85
C MET A 256 -17.69 23.65 12.01
N GLN A 257 -17.88 24.95 12.25
CA GLN A 257 -19.21 25.55 12.42
C GLN A 257 -19.61 26.32 11.16
N ILE A 258 -20.83 26.11 10.68
CA ILE A 258 -21.37 26.85 9.52
C ILE A 258 -22.52 27.75 9.99
N GLU A 259 -22.41 29.04 9.72
CA GLU A 259 -23.45 30.03 9.95
C GLU A 259 -24.07 30.45 8.60
N TYR A 260 -25.37 30.17 8.46
CA TYR A 260 -26.13 30.42 7.23
C TYR A 260 -26.80 31.79 7.22
N GLY A 261 -27.07 32.31 6.02
CA GLY A 261 -27.73 33.60 5.82
C GLY A 261 -26.84 34.81 6.15
N VAL A 262 -25.51 34.64 6.15
CA VAL A 262 -24.54 35.69 6.45
C VAL A 262 -23.75 36.03 5.20
N GLU A 263 -23.84 37.29 4.75
CA GLU A 263 -23.28 37.74 3.48
C GLU A 263 -22.11 38.74 3.67
N LEU A 264 -20.99 38.49 2.99
CA LEU A 264 -19.84 39.38 2.97
C LEU A 264 -20.18 40.68 2.21
N GLY A 265 -19.86 41.83 2.82
CA GLY A 265 -20.19 43.16 2.30
C GLY A 265 -21.54 43.68 2.76
N LYS A 266 -22.31 42.88 3.52
CA LYS A 266 -23.62 43.28 4.05
C LYS A 266 -23.72 43.04 5.56
N ASP A 267 -23.50 41.81 5.99
CA ASP A 267 -23.62 41.39 7.40
C ASP A 267 -22.25 41.34 8.09
N ILE A 268 -21.21 40.96 7.33
CA ILE A 268 -19.81 40.92 7.76
C ILE A 268 -18.90 41.63 6.75
N PHE A 269 -17.78 42.19 7.21
CA PHE A 269 -16.87 42.99 6.40
C PHE A 269 -15.43 42.51 6.56
N MET A 270 -14.64 42.61 5.47
CA MET A 270 -13.27 42.08 5.46
C MET A 270 -12.36 42.70 6.54
N GLN A 271 -12.52 43.99 6.83
CA GLN A 271 -11.67 44.68 7.79
C GLN A 271 -11.82 44.11 9.21
N ASP A 272 -13.04 43.73 9.60
CA ASP A 272 -13.31 43.18 10.92
C ASP A 272 -12.88 41.72 11.01
N LEU A 273 -13.17 40.93 9.96
CA LEU A 273 -12.72 39.54 9.86
C LEU A 273 -11.19 39.41 10.01
N ALA A 274 -10.43 40.28 9.34
CA ALA A 274 -8.97 40.27 9.41
C ALA A 274 -8.41 40.64 10.79
N LYS A 275 -9.19 41.35 11.63
CA LYS A 275 -8.81 41.70 13.02
C LYS A 275 -9.24 40.64 14.03
N GLU A 276 -10.41 40.04 13.84
CA GLU A 276 -11.03 39.11 14.79
C GLU A 276 -10.53 37.66 14.66
N TYR A 277 -10.07 37.28 13.47
CA TYR A 277 -9.59 35.94 13.16
C TYR A 277 -8.08 35.96 12.87
N ASP A 278 -7.38 34.89 13.23
CA ASP A 278 -5.96 34.75 12.96
C ASP A 278 -5.69 34.52 11.46
N ALA A 279 -6.64 33.93 10.72
CA ALA A 279 -6.59 33.82 9.26
C ALA A 279 -8.00 33.82 8.63
N VAL A 280 -8.10 34.32 7.39
CA VAL A 280 -9.36 34.44 6.63
C VAL A 280 -9.22 33.80 5.25
N TYR A 281 -10.16 32.95 4.87
CA TYR A 281 -10.21 32.34 3.53
C TYR A 281 -11.46 32.76 2.74
N LEU A 282 -11.26 33.34 1.56
CA LEU A 282 -12.33 33.77 0.65
C LEU A 282 -12.62 32.69 -0.39
N ALA A 283 -13.72 31.98 -0.22
CA ALA A 283 -14.22 30.90 -1.09
C ALA A 283 -15.60 31.23 -1.67
N ILE A 284 -15.82 32.49 -2.05
CA ILE A 284 -17.13 33.03 -2.48
C ILE A 284 -17.61 32.48 -3.83
N GLY A 285 -16.72 31.90 -4.63
CA GLY A 285 -17.02 31.33 -5.95
C GLY A 285 -17.39 32.35 -7.04
N ALA A 286 -17.90 31.86 -8.17
CA ALA A 286 -18.39 32.66 -9.29
C ALA A 286 -19.93 32.69 -9.29
N GLN A 287 -20.51 33.68 -8.61
CA GLN A 287 -21.94 33.67 -8.27
C GLN A 287 -22.84 34.26 -9.36
N LYS A 288 -22.32 35.17 -10.18
CA LYS A 288 -23.10 36.00 -11.09
C LYS A 288 -23.17 35.38 -12.48
N ALA A 289 -24.38 35.08 -12.96
CA ALA A 289 -24.59 34.61 -14.33
C ALA A 289 -24.30 35.71 -15.37
N VAL A 290 -23.79 35.31 -16.53
CA VAL A 290 -23.52 36.22 -17.66
C VAL A 290 -24.68 36.13 -18.67
N PRO A 291 -25.42 37.23 -18.92
CA PRO A 291 -26.47 37.24 -19.94
C PRO A 291 -25.89 37.19 -21.36
N MET A 292 -26.66 36.63 -22.29
CA MET A 292 -26.31 36.67 -23.71
C MET A 292 -26.43 38.12 -24.22
N PRO A 293 -25.37 38.70 -24.82
CA PRO A 293 -25.37 40.10 -25.23
C PRO A 293 -26.10 40.31 -26.57
N VAL A 294 -27.39 39.98 -26.61
CA VAL A 294 -28.25 40.11 -27.79
C VAL A 294 -29.48 40.98 -27.48
N PRO A 295 -30.04 41.68 -28.49
CA PRO A 295 -31.29 42.42 -28.32
C PRO A 295 -32.43 41.50 -27.85
N GLY A 296 -33.24 41.97 -26.89
CA GLY A 296 -34.36 41.23 -26.32
C GLY A 296 -34.01 40.23 -25.22
N SER A 297 -32.77 40.23 -24.72
CA SER A 297 -32.31 39.36 -23.61
C SER A 297 -32.98 39.63 -22.26
N ASP A 298 -33.73 40.72 -22.13
CA ASP A 298 -34.50 41.16 -20.98
C ASP A 298 -36.01 40.80 -21.05
N LEU A 299 -36.45 40.14 -22.13
CA LEU A 299 -37.84 39.70 -22.31
C LEU A 299 -38.26 38.67 -21.25
N LYS A 300 -39.56 38.64 -20.90
CA LYS A 300 -40.11 37.58 -20.06
C LYS A 300 -39.96 36.22 -20.76
N GLY A 301 -39.37 35.25 -20.07
CA GLY A 301 -39.02 33.94 -20.64
C GLY A 301 -37.54 33.81 -21.00
N CYS A 302 -36.76 34.89 -20.94
CA CYS A 302 -35.30 34.86 -21.02
C CYS A 302 -34.71 34.66 -19.62
N LEU A 303 -34.11 33.49 -19.40
CA LEU A 303 -33.55 33.05 -18.13
C LEU A 303 -32.05 32.84 -18.24
N LEU A 304 -31.36 32.82 -17.10
CA LEU A 304 -29.93 32.52 -17.02
C LEU A 304 -29.73 31.15 -16.35
N GLY A 305 -28.72 30.40 -16.83
CA GLY A 305 -28.57 28.98 -16.51
C GLY A 305 -28.46 28.68 -15.02
N VAL A 306 -27.48 29.27 -14.33
CA VAL A 306 -27.30 29.02 -12.90
C VAL A 306 -28.39 29.62 -12.03
N ASP A 307 -29.01 30.72 -12.45
CA ASP A 307 -30.14 31.31 -11.73
C ASP A 307 -31.36 30.39 -11.82
N PHE A 308 -31.60 29.78 -12.99
CA PHE A 308 -32.65 28.79 -13.18
C PHE A 308 -32.41 27.53 -12.33
N LEU A 309 -31.19 26.98 -12.33
CA LEU A 309 -30.84 25.79 -11.55
C LEU A 309 -30.92 26.07 -10.04
N LYS A 310 -30.41 27.22 -9.59
CA LYS A 310 -30.53 27.66 -8.19
C LYS A 310 -31.99 27.81 -7.77
N ALA A 311 -32.80 28.44 -8.62
CA ALA A 311 -34.23 28.56 -8.36
C ALA A 311 -34.92 27.19 -8.32
N HIS A 312 -34.51 26.27 -9.19
CA HIS A 312 -35.04 24.91 -9.15
C HIS A 312 -34.70 24.19 -7.85
N ALA A 313 -33.45 24.25 -7.40
CA ALA A 313 -32.99 23.66 -6.16
C ALA A 313 -33.69 24.27 -4.91
N LEU A 314 -34.07 25.54 -4.98
CA LEU A 314 -34.83 26.23 -3.93
C LEU A 314 -36.36 26.02 -4.02
N GLY A 315 -36.83 25.24 -5.00
CA GLY A 315 -38.27 24.97 -5.19
C GLY A 315 -39.06 26.14 -5.77
N ASN A 316 -38.39 27.15 -6.35
CA ASN A 316 -39.01 28.36 -6.91
C ASN A 316 -38.64 28.62 -8.39
N ALA A 317 -38.31 27.56 -9.15
CA ALA A 317 -38.03 27.69 -10.58
C ALA A 317 -39.24 28.22 -11.38
N PRO A 318 -39.00 29.12 -12.35
CA PRO A 318 -40.05 29.65 -13.22
C PRO A 318 -40.65 28.57 -14.14
N GLU A 319 -41.87 28.80 -14.61
CA GLU A 319 -42.51 27.98 -15.65
C GLU A 319 -41.82 28.20 -17.00
N LEU A 320 -41.50 27.09 -17.68
CA LEU A 320 -40.73 27.12 -18.92
C LEU A 320 -41.59 27.08 -20.20
N GLY A 321 -42.82 26.55 -20.12
CA GLY A 321 -43.69 26.31 -21.28
C GLY A 321 -43.36 25.02 -22.05
N GLU A 322 -43.96 24.87 -23.24
CA GLU A 322 -43.85 23.64 -24.04
C GLU A 322 -42.50 23.52 -24.76
N ARG A 323 -41.98 24.61 -25.35
CA ARG A 323 -40.71 24.61 -26.09
C ARG A 323 -39.67 25.51 -25.43
N VAL A 324 -38.51 24.95 -25.12
CA VAL A 324 -37.43 25.63 -24.41
C VAL A 324 -36.14 25.55 -25.20
N ALA A 325 -35.48 26.70 -25.38
CA ALA A 325 -34.13 26.76 -25.93
C ALA A 325 -33.10 26.84 -24.79
N ILE A 326 -32.00 26.09 -24.90
CA ILE A 326 -30.84 26.19 -24.01
C ILE A 326 -29.66 26.69 -24.84
N VAL A 327 -28.95 27.72 -24.39
CA VAL A 327 -27.78 28.27 -25.11
C VAL A 327 -26.51 27.97 -24.35
N GLY A 328 -25.61 27.20 -24.95
CA GLY A 328 -24.33 26.80 -24.35
C GLY A 328 -24.00 25.34 -24.61
N GLY A 329 -22.79 24.92 -24.23
CA GLY A 329 -22.34 23.53 -24.42
C GLY A 329 -21.58 22.93 -23.24
N GLY A 330 -21.51 23.62 -22.11
CA GLY A 330 -20.88 23.11 -20.88
C GLY A 330 -21.87 22.38 -19.97
N ASN A 331 -21.37 21.87 -18.83
CA ASN A 331 -22.17 21.09 -17.87
C ASN A 331 -23.44 21.82 -17.40
N THR A 332 -23.38 23.13 -17.14
CA THR A 332 -24.57 23.93 -16.81
C THR A 332 -25.64 23.88 -17.89
N ALA A 333 -25.27 23.89 -19.18
CA ALA A 333 -26.22 23.83 -20.28
C ALA A 333 -26.90 22.45 -20.34
N ILE A 334 -26.14 21.37 -20.16
CA ILE A 334 -26.66 20.01 -20.06
C ILE A 334 -27.62 19.88 -18.88
N ASP A 335 -27.22 20.34 -17.69
CA ASP A 335 -28.06 20.26 -16.48
C ASP A 335 -29.36 21.07 -16.65
N CYS A 336 -29.30 22.25 -17.28
CA CYS A 336 -30.50 23.02 -17.64
C CYS A 336 -31.40 22.25 -18.60
N ALA A 337 -30.82 21.62 -19.64
CA ALA A 337 -31.55 20.88 -20.66
C ALA A 337 -32.27 19.66 -20.06
N ARG A 338 -31.55 18.84 -19.31
CA ARG A 338 -32.07 17.61 -18.68
C ARG A 338 -33.08 17.92 -17.57
N THR A 339 -32.90 19.03 -16.86
CA THR A 339 -33.91 19.54 -15.89
C THR A 339 -35.18 20.01 -16.60
N ALA A 340 -35.06 20.73 -17.72
CA ALA A 340 -36.21 21.18 -18.50
C ALA A 340 -37.02 20.00 -19.10
N ILE A 341 -36.33 18.93 -19.56
CA ILE A 341 -36.99 17.69 -20.01
C ILE A 341 -37.83 17.08 -18.87
N ARG A 342 -37.26 16.95 -17.67
CA ARG A 342 -37.96 16.40 -16.49
C ARG A 342 -39.15 17.24 -16.04
N LYS A 343 -39.17 18.53 -16.40
CA LYS A 343 -40.30 19.44 -16.18
C LYS A 343 -41.35 19.36 -17.30
N GLY A 344 -41.18 18.49 -18.29
CA GLY A 344 -42.14 18.22 -19.36
C GLY A 344 -41.99 19.06 -20.62
N SER A 345 -40.90 19.83 -20.75
CA SER A 345 -40.66 20.66 -21.93
C SER A 345 -39.98 19.88 -23.07
N LYS A 346 -40.27 20.26 -24.31
CA LYS A 346 -39.46 19.92 -25.50
C LYS A 346 -38.25 20.85 -25.54
N VAL A 347 -37.05 20.28 -25.53
CA VAL A 347 -35.82 21.03 -25.33
C VAL A 347 -34.95 21.02 -26.58
N SER A 348 -34.53 22.21 -27.01
CA SER A 348 -33.55 22.41 -28.07
C SER A 348 -32.29 23.05 -27.48
N LEU A 349 -31.13 22.42 -27.64
CA LEU A 349 -29.84 22.95 -27.18
C LEU A 349 -29.10 23.58 -28.37
N ILE A 350 -28.84 24.88 -28.27
CA ILE A 350 -28.19 25.69 -29.31
C ILE A 350 -26.73 25.89 -28.91
N TYR A 351 -25.82 25.38 -29.73
CA TYR A 351 -24.39 25.49 -29.51
C TYR A 351 -23.67 26.02 -30.75
N ARG A 352 -22.81 27.02 -30.52
CA ARG A 352 -22.10 27.74 -31.59
C ARG A 352 -20.99 26.93 -32.27
N ARG A 353 -20.57 25.78 -31.72
CA ARG A 353 -19.55 24.87 -32.29
C ARG A 353 -20.17 23.49 -32.57
N THR A 354 -19.36 22.47 -32.83
CA THR A 354 -19.84 21.09 -33.01
C THR A 354 -19.81 20.32 -31.69
N LYS A 355 -20.25 19.05 -31.72
CA LYS A 355 -20.29 18.15 -30.55
C LYS A 355 -18.90 17.98 -29.94
N GLU A 356 -17.88 17.87 -30.78
CA GLU A 356 -16.48 17.62 -30.43
C GLU A 356 -15.85 18.76 -29.61
N GLU A 357 -16.31 20.00 -29.79
CA GLU A 357 -15.83 21.14 -29.00
C GLU A 357 -16.69 21.46 -27.77
N MET A 358 -17.72 20.65 -27.46
CA MET A 358 -18.52 20.85 -26.25
C MET A 358 -17.67 20.65 -24.99
N PRO A 359 -17.70 21.58 -24.02
CA PRO A 359 -17.01 21.39 -22.75
C PRO A 359 -17.65 20.36 -21.81
N ALA A 360 -18.91 19.99 -22.02
CA ALA A 360 -19.57 18.98 -21.20
C ALA A 360 -19.01 17.57 -21.45
N GLU A 361 -19.15 16.69 -20.46
CA GLU A 361 -18.66 15.31 -20.60
C GLU A 361 -19.43 14.53 -21.66
N ALA A 362 -18.72 13.71 -22.45
CA ALA A 362 -19.32 12.98 -23.57
C ALA A 362 -20.52 12.12 -23.16
N PHE A 363 -20.41 11.40 -22.04
CA PHE A 363 -21.49 10.54 -21.53
C PHE A 363 -22.73 11.34 -21.11
N GLU A 364 -22.57 12.59 -20.64
CA GLU A 364 -23.67 13.48 -20.29
C GLU A 364 -24.38 14.04 -21.53
N ILE A 365 -23.62 14.30 -22.60
CA ILE A 365 -24.16 14.70 -23.90
C ILE A 365 -24.97 13.56 -24.50
N GLU A 366 -24.43 12.33 -24.51
CA GLU A 366 -25.11 11.13 -24.98
C GLU A 366 -26.37 10.82 -24.16
N ALA A 367 -26.30 10.93 -22.83
CA ALA A 367 -27.47 10.78 -21.97
C ALA A 367 -28.56 11.82 -22.32
N SER A 368 -28.17 13.07 -22.62
CA SER A 368 -29.11 14.13 -23.03
C SER A 368 -29.77 13.84 -24.39
N GLU A 369 -29.01 13.31 -25.35
CA GLU A 369 -29.53 12.85 -26.65
C GLU A 369 -30.55 11.71 -26.45
N HIS A 370 -30.21 10.71 -25.64
CA HIS A 370 -31.13 9.62 -25.27
C HIS A 370 -32.36 10.12 -24.52
N GLU A 371 -32.23 11.17 -23.71
CA GLU A 371 -33.32 11.85 -23.03
C GLU A 371 -34.22 12.68 -23.97
N GLY A 372 -33.78 12.95 -25.20
CA GLY A 372 -34.58 13.59 -26.25
C GLY A 372 -34.31 15.08 -26.43
N VAL A 373 -33.14 15.56 -25.99
CA VAL A 373 -32.68 16.92 -26.31
C VAL A 373 -32.35 17.00 -27.81
N GLU A 374 -32.89 18.01 -28.49
CA GLU A 374 -32.57 18.31 -29.89
C GLU A 374 -31.38 19.26 -29.98
N PHE A 375 -30.27 18.83 -30.60
CA PHE A 375 -29.04 19.63 -30.68
C PHE A 375 -28.96 20.44 -31.99
N PHE A 376 -28.86 21.75 -31.86
CA PHE A 376 -28.55 22.70 -32.93
C PHE A 376 -27.09 23.12 -32.82
N TYR A 377 -26.21 22.34 -33.43
CA TYR A 377 -24.79 22.67 -33.57
C TYR A 377 -24.58 23.80 -34.58
N LEU A 378 -23.38 24.41 -34.53
CA LEU A 378 -23.00 25.51 -35.42
C LEU A 378 -24.10 26.58 -35.52
N SER A 379 -24.68 26.92 -34.38
CA SER A 379 -25.84 27.80 -34.29
C SER A 379 -25.63 28.78 -33.14
N ASN A 380 -25.79 30.08 -33.40
CA ASN A 380 -25.60 31.13 -32.40
C ASN A 380 -26.81 32.08 -32.40
N PRO A 381 -27.50 32.27 -31.26
CA PRO A 381 -28.57 33.26 -31.20
C PRO A 381 -28.03 34.69 -31.39
N VAL A 382 -28.73 35.50 -32.19
CA VAL A 382 -28.34 36.90 -32.48
C VAL A 382 -29.38 37.93 -32.06
N GLU A 383 -30.65 37.52 -31.89
CA GLU A 383 -31.75 38.40 -31.50
C GLU A 383 -32.92 37.58 -30.91
N TYR A 384 -33.50 38.06 -29.81
CA TYR A 384 -34.69 37.48 -29.20
C TYR A 384 -35.92 38.35 -29.52
N ILE A 385 -36.92 37.73 -30.14
CA ILE A 385 -38.10 38.42 -30.67
C ILE A 385 -39.27 38.18 -29.71
N GLY A 386 -39.83 39.28 -29.20
CA GLY A 386 -40.92 39.27 -28.22
C GLY A 386 -42.27 39.66 -28.79
N GLU A 387 -43.34 39.17 -28.14
CA GLU A 387 -44.72 39.59 -28.34
C GLU A 387 -45.34 39.86 -26.96
N ASN A 388 -45.94 41.04 -26.78
CA ASN A 388 -46.49 41.50 -25.49
C ASN A 388 -45.49 41.41 -24.31
N GLY A 389 -44.21 41.69 -24.58
CA GLY A 389 -43.14 41.66 -23.57
C GLY A 389 -42.66 40.26 -23.16
N SER A 390 -43.14 39.19 -23.81
CA SER A 390 -42.70 37.80 -23.60
C SER A 390 -42.00 37.24 -24.84
N LEU A 391 -41.08 36.31 -24.65
CA LEU A 391 -40.39 35.62 -25.74
C LEU A 391 -41.38 34.88 -26.65
N LYS A 392 -41.22 35.06 -27.97
CA LYS A 392 -41.99 34.34 -29.00
C LYS A 392 -41.09 33.47 -29.88
N SER A 393 -39.98 34.04 -30.32
CA SER A 393 -39.04 33.37 -31.21
C SER A 393 -37.62 33.91 -31.07
N VAL A 394 -36.66 33.12 -31.56
CA VAL A 394 -35.24 33.40 -31.49
C VAL A 394 -34.68 33.35 -32.90
N LYS A 395 -34.02 34.43 -33.31
CA LYS A 395 -33.26 34.49 -34.56
C LYS A 395 -31.87 33.92 -34.32
N ILE A 396 -31.51 32.92 -35.10
CA ILE A 396 -30.30 32.13 -34.94
C ILE A 396 -29.48 32.25 -36.22
N GLU A 397 -28.21 32.57 -36.07
CA GLU A 397 -27.23 32.59 -37.16
C GLU A 397 -26.52 31.24 -37.24
N LYS A 398 -26.36 30.73 -38.46
CA LYS A 398 -25.51 29.57 -38.71
C LYS A 398 -24.04 29.96 -38.62
N MET A 399 -23.26 29.04 -38.07
CA MET A 399 -21.83 29.17 -37.88
C MET A 399 -21.09 28.16 -38.76
N HIS A 400 -19.80 28.38 -38.97
CA HIS A 400 -18.87 27.35 -39.40
C HIS A 400 -17.62 27.42 -38.51
N LEU A 401 -16.80 26.36 -38.52
CA LEU A 401 -15.57 26.34 -37.74
C LEU A 401 -14.42 26.99 -38.51
N GLY A 402 -13.80 28.00 -37.92
CA GLY A 402 -12.54 28.59 -38.35
C GLY A 402 -11.32 27.87 -37.74
N GLU A 403 -10.25 28.63 -37.54
CA GLU A 403 -9.01 28.16 -36.93
C GLU A 403 -9.17 27.92 -35.40
N PRO A 404 -8.36 27.02 -34.81
CA PRO A 404 -8.26 26.86 -33.36
C PRO A 404 -7.97 28.17 -32.61
N ASP A 405 -8.65 28.37 -31.48
CA ASP A 405 -8.34 29.44 -30.53
C ASP A 405 -7.24 29.02 -29.53
N ASN A 406 -6.88 29.90 -28.58
CA ASN A 406 -5.86 29.62 -27.57
C ASN A 406 -6.20 28.43 -26.64
N SER A 407 -7.46 27.98 -26.61
CA SER A 407 -7.87 26.76 -25.90
C SER A 407 -7.72 25.49 -26.76
N GLY A 408 -7.19 25.62 -27.98
CA GLY A 408 -7.04 24.54 -28.96
C GLY A 408 -8.33 24.18 -29.70
N ARG A 409 -9.47 24.81 -29.37
CA ARG A 409 -10.78 24.51 -29.96
C ARG A 409 -11.04 25.43 -31.15
N ARG A 410 -11.62 24.91 -32.22
CA ARG A 410 -11.94 25.70 -33.41
C ARG A 410 -12.93 26.82 -33.10
N ARG A 411 -12.62 28.03 -33.55
CA ARG A 411 -13.46 29.21 -33.30
C ARG A 411 -14.71 29.17 -34.19
N PRO A 412 -15.88 29.56 -33.68
CA PRO A 412 -17.09 29.65 -34.49
C PRO A 412 -17.10 30.98 -35.24
N GLU A 413 -17.27 30.93 -36.56
CA GLU A 413 -17.33 32.09 -37.45
C GLU A 413 -18.72 32.19 -38.10
N PRO A 414 -19.35 33.39 -38.11
CA PRO A 414 -20.70 33.58 -38.65
C PRO A 414 -20.75 33.35 -40.16
N THR A 415 -21.82 32.75 -40.67
CA THR A 415 -22.02 32.57 -42.13
C THR A 415 -22.84 33.68 -42.77
N GLY A 416 -23.57 34.48 -41.98
CA GLY A 416 -24.58 35.42 -42.47
C GLY A 416 -25.92 34.77 -42.87
N GLU A 417 -26.08 33.45 -42.70
CA GLU A 417 -27.34 32.75 -42.92
C GLU A 417 -28.12 32.65 -41.60
N PHE A 418 -29.40 33.07 -41.61
CA PHE A 418 -30.25 33.09 -40.42
C PHE A 418 -31.48 32.18 -40.58
N PHE A 419 -31.93 31.62 -39.47
CA PHE A 419 -33.22 30.96 -39.34
C PHE A 419 -33.88 31.32 -38.00
N GLU A 420 -35.18 31.12 -37.90
CA GLU A 420 -35.97 31.49 -36.72
C GLU A 420 -36.70 30.28 -36.16
N LEU A 421 -36.67 30.12 -34.83
CA LEU A 421 -37.39 29.07 -34.11
C LEU A 421 -38.22 29.67 -32.98
N SER A 422 -39.45 29.17 -32.81
CA SER A 422 -40.36 29.62 -31.74
C SER A 422 -40.11 28.89 -30.42
N PHE A 423 -39.98 29.65 -29.33
CA PHE A 423 -39.76 29.13 -27.98
C PHE A 423 -40.59 29.92 -26.97
N ASN A 424 -41.03 29.24 -25.90
CA ASN A 424 -41.69 29.88 -24.77
C ASN A 424 -40.67 30.46 -23.78
N SER A 425 -39.54 29.76 -23.62
CA SER A 425 -38.43 30.21 -22.78
C SER A 425 -37.08 29.93 -23.44
N ILE A 426 -36.08 30.73 -23.10
CA ILE A 426 -34.69 30.51 -23.45
C ILE A 426 -33.81 30.63 -22.21
N ILE A 427 -32.89 29.69 -22.01
CA ILE A 427 -31.97 29.65 -20.87
C ILE A 427 -30.54 29.84 -21.38
N ALA A 428 -29.93 30.98 -21.07
CA ALA A 428 -28.54 31.26 -21.42
C ALA A 428 -27.58 30.69 -20.37
N ALA A 429 -26.85 29.63 -20.72
CA ALA A 429 -25.88 28.94 -19.86
C ALA A 429 -24.46 29.11 -20.43
N ILE A 430 -24.03 30.36 -20.60
CA ILE A 430 -22.82 30.72 -21.35
C ILE A 430 -21.57 30.96 -20.47
N SER A 431 -21.72 31.50 -19.25
CA SER A 431 -20.62 31.73 -18.30
C SER A 431 -21.12 32.25 -16.94
N GLN A 432 -20.21 32.35 -15.97
CA GLN A 432 -20.40 32.92 -14.63
C GLN A 432 -19.16 33.73 -14.23
N VAL A 433 -19.34 34.77 -13.41
CA VAL A 433 -18.26 35.59 -12.86
C VAL A 433 -18.43 35.84 -11.35
N PRO A 434 -17.36 36.06 -10.58
CA PRO A 434 -17.48 36.45 -9.18
C PRO A 434 -18.09 37.84 -9.02
N GLU A 435 -18.81 38.03 -7.91
CA GLU A 435 -19.33 39.34 -7.52
C GLU A 435 -18.28 40.09 -6.69
N VAL A 436 -17.67 41.12 -7.29
CA VAL A 436 -16.48 41.78 -6.73
C VAL A 436 -16.69 43.25 -6.36
N GLN A 437 -17.89 43.78 -6.55
CA GLN A 437 -18.18 45.20 -6.32
C GLN A 437 -17.99 45.58 -4.86
N LEU A 438 -18.30 44.67 -3.93
CA LEU A 438 -18.14 44.86 -2.49
C LEU A 438 -16.69 45.21 -2.09
N PHE A 439 -15.68 44.72 -2.81
CA PHE A 439 -14.27 44.94 -2.46
C PHE A 439 -13.82 46.39 -2.72
N GLY A 440 -14.60 47.17 -3.47
CA GLY A 440 -14.34 48.61 -3.67
C GLY A 440 -14.91 49.50 -2.57
N GLU A 441 -15.61 48.93 -1.58
CA GLU A 441 -16.21 49.67 -0.47
C GLU A 441 -15.25 49.74 0.72
N GLU A 442 -15.11 50.93 1.33
CA GLU A 442 -14.16 51.18 2.44
C GLU A 442 -14.18 50.16 3.58
N PRO A 443 -15.35 49.65 4.06
CA PRO A 443 -15.40 48.62 5.10
C PRO A 443 -14.71 47.29 4.72
N ASN A 444 -14.50 47.04 3.42
CA ASN A 444 -13.81 45.87 2.92
C ASN A 444 -12.31 46.10 2.62
N HIS A 445 -11.78 47.30 2.91
CA HIS A 445 -10.36 47.59 2.81
C HIS A 445 -9.61 47.13 4.07
N ILE A 446 -8.47 46.47 3.90
CA ILE A 446 -7.59 46.08 5.01
C ILE A 446 -6.37 46.99 5.00
N ASP A 447 -6.16 47.73 6.09
CA ASP A 447 -5.10 48.74 6.21
C ASP A 447 -5.06 49.73 5.03
N GLY A 448 -6.23 50.12 4.52
CA GLY A 448 -6.39 51.02 3.37
C GLY A 448 -6.03 50.40 2.01
N LYS A 449 -5.85 49.08 1.95
CA LYS A 449 -5.58 48.34 0.70
C LYS A 449 -6.79 47.53 0.27
N VAL A 450 -6.99 47.50 -1.03
CA VAL A 450 -8.04 46.73 -1.72
C VAL A 450 -7.53 45.33 -2.03
N LEU A 451 -8.41 44.34 -2.00
CA LEU A 451 -8.10 42.98 -2.44
C LEU A 451 -7.62 42.99 -3.91
N PRO A 452 -6.46 42.41 -4.24
CA PRO A 452 -5.98 42.35 -5.62
C PRO A 452 -6.91 41.51 -6.51
N LEU A 453 -7.45 42.12 -7.56
CA LEU A 453 -8.35 41.48 -8.53
C LEU A 453 -7.80 41.55 -9.95
N SER A 454 -8.03 40.50 -10.72
CA SER A 454 -7.68 40.42 -12.14
C SER A 454 -8.70 41.15 -13.01
N ARG A 455 -8.36 41.35 -14.29
CA ARG A 455 -9.31 41.89 -15.30
C ARG A 455 -10.57 41.02 -15.48
N TRP A 456 -10.53 39.77 -15.02
CA TRP A 456 -11.62 38.80 -15.13
C TRP A 456 -12.48 38.74 -13.86
N GLN A 457 -12.33 39.71 -12.95
CA GLN A 457 -13.05 39.76 -11.68
C GLN A 457 -12.74 38.55 -10.77
N THR A 458 -11.53 38.00 -10.87
CA THR A 458 -11.04 36.91 -10.00
C THR A 458 -9.96 37.41 -9.05
N ALA A 459 -9.80 36.76 -7.89
CA ALA A 459 -8.73 37.07 -6.93
C ALA A 459 -7.33 36.77 -7.51
N ILE A 460 -6.39 37.68 -7.30
CA ILE A 460 -4.97 37.46 -7.57
C ILE A 460 -4.32 36.93 -6.29
N VAL A 461 -3.78 35.71 -6.36
CA VAL A 461 -3.11 35.02 -5.26
C VAL A 461 -1.82 34.36 -5.72
N ASP A 462 -0.94 34.02 -4.78
CA ASP A 462 0.15 33.08 -5.02
C ASP A 462 -0.43 31.67 -5.23
N GLU A 463 -0.13 31.03 -6.35
CA GLU A 463 -0.76 29.77 -6.75
C GLU A 463 -0.33 28.55 -5.91
N ALA A 464 0.77 28.65 -5.17
CA ALA A 464 1.25 27.55 -4.34
C ALA A 464 0.76 27.64 -2.89
N THR A 465 0.30 28.82 -2.46
CA THR A 465 -0.11 29.08 -1.07
C THR A 465 -1.53 29.62 -0.95
N MET A 466 -2.17 30.00 -2.05
CA MET A 466 -3.47 30.71 -2.09
C MET A 466 -3.46 32.07 -1.37
N TYR A 467 -2.29 32.58 -1.00
CA TYR A 467 -2.16 33.84 -0.27
C TYR A 467 -2.42 35.04 -1.20
N SER A 468 -3.28 35.97 -0.75
CA SER A 468 -3.66 37.15 -1.55
C SER A 468 -2.60 38.26 -1.57
N GLY A 469 -1.55 38.15 -0.75
CA GLY A 469 -0.62 39.26 -0.53
C GLY A 469 -1.14 40.34 0.43
N LEU A 470 -2.34 40.16 0.99
CA LEU A 470 -3.01 41.12 1.87
C LEU A 470 -3.25 40.53 3.27
N SER A 471 -2.52 41.05 4.26
CA SER A 471 -2.64 40.68 5.69
C SER A 471 -2.62 39.16 5.92
N ASN A 472 -3.65 38.60 6.55
CA ASN A 472 -3.87 37.18 6.83
C ASN A 472 -4.96 36.58 5.92
N VAL A 473 -5.15 37.14 4.72
CA VAL A 473 -6.24 36.76 3.79
C VAL A 473 -5.73 35.87 2.66
N PHE A 474 -6.47 34.79 2.44
CA PHE A 474 -6.27 33.79 1.39
C PHE A 474 -7.53 33.72 0.51
N ALA A 475 -7.41 33.26 -0.74
CA ALA A 475 -8.56 33.10 -1.62
C ALA A 475 -8.39 31.93 -2.59
N GLY A 476 -9.48 31.25 -2.96
CA GLY A 476 -9.41 30.11 -3.86
C GLY A 476 -10.76 29.66 -4.43
N GLY A 477 -10.73 28.52 -5.12
CA GLY A 477 -11.88 27.99 -5.85
C GLY A 477 -12.26 28.85 -7.05
N ASP A 478 -13.54 28.84 -7.41
CA ASP A 478 -14.03 29.62 -8.56
C ASP A 478 -13.78 31.14 -8.43
N PHE A 479 -13.57 31.65 -7.21
CA PHE A 479 -13.21 33.06 -7.03
C PHE A 479 -11.81 33.38 -7.58
N ARG A 480 -10.88 32.43 -7.53
CA ARG A 480 -9.54 32.53 -8.11
C ARG A 480 -9.53 32.10 -9.58
N ARG A 481 -10.20 31.00 -9.90
CA ARG A 481 -10.13 30.33 -11.21
C ARG A 481 -11.10 30.89 -12.25
N GLY A 482 -12.20 31.53 -11.82
CA GLY A 482 -13.41 31.60 -12.63
C GLY A 482 -14.16 30.27 -12.60
N ALA A 483 -15.26 30.14 -13.36
CA ALA A 483 -16.05 28.92 -13.39
C ALA A 483 -15.18 27.70 -13.78
N ALA A 484 -14.94 26.81 -12.81
CA ALA A 484 -14.05 25.66 -12.91
C ALA A 484 -14.76 24.38 -12.46
N THR A 485 -14.00 23.32 -12.15
CA THR A 485 -14.56 22.06 -11.66
C THR A 485 -14.48 21.95 -10.13
N ALA A 486 -15.40 21.18 -9.53
CA ALA A 486 -15.44 21.02 -8.08
C ALA A 486 -14.12 20.47 -7.50
N ILE A 487 -13.44 19.55 -8.21
CA ILE A 487 -12.16 18.98 -7.77
C ILE A 487 -11.02 20.01 -7.78
N GLU A 488 -11.01 20.96 -8.72
CA GLU A 488 -10.04 22.06 -8.71
C GLU A 488 -10.29 23.03 -7.55
N ALA A 489 -11.56 23.27 -7.22
CA ALA A 489 -11.92 24.10 -6.08
C ALA A 489 -11.52 23.46 -4.74
N ILE A 490 -11.66 22.14 -4.64
CA ILE A 490 -11.18 21.34 -3.50
C ILE A 490 -9.65 21.44 -3.37
N ALA A 491 -8.91 21.32 -4.49
CA ALA A 491 -7.46 21.47 -4.50
C ALA A 491 -7.02 22.82 -3.93
N ASP A 492 -7.65 23.92 -4.37
CA ASP A 492 -7.37 25.26 -3.84
C ASP A 492 -7.70 25.36 -2.33
N GLY A 493 -8.78 24.73 -1.88
CA GLY A 493 -9.15 24.68 -0.47
C GLY A 493 -8.12 23.95 0.39
N ARG A 494 -7.59 22.82 -0.08
CA ARG A 494 -6.54 22.05 0.60
C ARG A 494 -5.22 22.81 0.64
N MET A 495 -4.79 23.39 -0.49
CA MET A 495 -3.58 24.21 -0.55
C MET A 495 -3.65 25.40 0.42
N ALA A 496 -4.81 26.07 0.49
CA ALA A 496 -5.05 27.15 1.44
C ALA A 496 -4.96 26.65 2.89
N ALA A 497 -5.59 25.51 3.24
CA ALA A 497 -5.52 24.95 4.58
C ALA A 497 -4.08 24.64 5.01
N THR A 498 -3.27 24.01 4.14
CA THR A 498 -1.85 23.73 4.43
C THR A 498 -1.05 25.02 4.63
N ALA A 499 -1.21 26.01 3.75
CA ALA A 499 -0.51 27.28 3.85
C ALA A 499 -0.92 28.08 5.10
N MET A 500 -2.21 28.10 5.43
CA MET A 500 -2.76 28.76 6.60
C MET A 500 -2.28 28.08 7.89
N ALA A 501 -2.29 26.75 7.96
CA ALA A 501 -1.77 26.03 9.13
C ALA A 501 -0.30 26.37 9.39
N LYS A 502 0.54 26.34 8.35
CA LYS A 502 1.96 26.74 8.44
C LYS A 502 2.13 28.19 8.88
N TYR A 503 1.34 29.10 8.32
CA TYR A 503 1.34 30.51 8.71
C TYR A 503 0.96 30.70 10.18
N LEU A 504 -0.07 30.01 10.66
CA LEU A 504 -0.55 30.11 12.04
C LEU A 504 0.44 29.54 13.05
N GLU A 505 1.23 28.54 12.66
CA GLU A 505 2.25 27.92 13.51
C GLU A 505 3.58 28.69 13.52
N THR A 506 4.02 29.16 12.36
CA THR A 506 5.40 29.67 12.17
C THR A 506 5.47 31.17 11.89
N GLY A 507 4.35 31.80 11.54
CA GLY A 507 4.30 33.17 11.02
C GLY A 507 4.80 33.31 9.57
N VAL A 508 5.17 32.21 8.91
CA VAL A 508 5.75 32.22 7.55
C VAL A 508 4.76 31.65 6.54
N ILE A 509 4.50 32.41 5.47
CA ILE A 509 3.75 31.95 4.30
C ILE A 509 4.76 31.43 3.28
N SER A 510 4.77 30.12 3.06
CA SER A 510 5.60 29.50 2.02
C SER A 510 5.05 28.13 1.63
N ALA A 511 5.14 27.81 0.35
CA ALA A 511 4.82 26.47 -0.14
C ALA A 511 5.81 25.43 0.39
N GLU A 512 5.37 24.19 0.44
CA GLU A 512 6.29 23.06 0.65
C GLU A 512 7.09 22.79 -0.63
N LEU A 513 8.28 22.20 -0.46
CA LEU A 513 9.08 21.79 -1.60
C LEU A 513 8.38 20.61 -2.27
N ALA A 514 7.97 20.77 -3.53
CA ALA A 514 7.37 19.67 -4.28
C ALA A 514 8.38 18.51 -4.41
N PRO A 515 7.96 17.27 -4.14
CA PRO A 515 8.80 16.10 -4.37
C PRO A 515 9.28 16.02 -5.83
N PHE A 516 10.49 15.53 -6.02
CA PHE A 516 10.96 15.13 -7.34
C PHE A 516 10.15 13.95 -7.83
N ASP A 517 9.53 14.06 -9.01
CA ASP A 517 8.84 12.95 -9.66
C ASP A 517 9.27 12.83 -11.12
N SER A 518 9.83 11.68 -11.45
CA SER A 518 10.04 11.27 -12.85
C SER A 518 8.72 10.84 -13.48
N LYS A 519 8.64 11.03 -14.81
CA LYS A 519 7.51 10.62 -15.65
C LYS A 519 8.06 9.98 -16.91
N LYS A 520 7.44 8.89 -17.36
CA LYS A 520 7.78 8.26 -18.65
C LYS A 520 7.54 9.19 -19.83
N ALA A 521 6.47 9.98 -19.78
CA ALA A 521 6.09 10.90 -20.85
C ALA A 521 5.23 12.05 -20.33
N LYS A 522 5.01 13.08 -21.17
CA LYS A 522 4.15 14.21 -20.83
C LYS A 522 2.67 13.88 -20.96
N SER A 523 2.32 13.00 -21.89
CA SER A 523 0.96 12.52 -22.12
C SER A 523 0.96 11.04 -22.49
N ILE A 524 -0.20 10.40 -22.41
CA ILE A 524 -0.40 9.01 -22.81
C ILE A 524 -0.03 8.72 -24.28
N THR A 525 -0.21 9.67 -25.18
CA THR A 525 0.05 9.50 -26.62
C THR A 525 1.53 9.33 -26.97
N GLU A 526 2.43 9.69 -26.05
CA GLU A 526 3.89 9.58 -26.21
C GLU A 526 4.44 8.23 -25.70
N VAL A 527 3.59 7.39 -25.08
CA VAL A 527 3.97 6.10 -24.53
C VAL A 527 3.70 4.98 -25.54
N SER A 528 4.66 4.08 -25.72
CA SER A 528 4.58 3.01 -26.72
C SER A 528 3.58 1.92 -26.29
N PRO A 529 2.65 1.49 -27.16
CA PRO A 529 1.77 0.36 -26.87
C PRO A 529 2.49 -0.95 -26.55
N GLU A 530 3.66 -1.17 -27.14
CA GLU A 530 4.47 -2.36 -26.93
C GLU A 530 4.89 -2.55 -25.46
N GLU A 531 5.07 -1.46 -24.69
CA GLU A 531 5.40 -1.51 -23.27
C GLU A 531 4.32 -2.18 -22.41
N TYR A 532 3.08 -2.25 -22.91
CA TYR A 532 1.90 -2.75 -22.20
C TYR A 532 1.32 -4.04 -22.80
N SER A 533 1.98 -4.60 -23.82
CA SER A 533 1.54 -5.81 -24.55
C SER A 533 1.46 -7.08 -23.70
N ILE A 534 2.10 -7.08 -22.52
CA ILE A 534 2.08 -8.19 -21.56
C ILE A 534 0.79 -8.28 -20.74
N PHE A 535 -0.01 -7.20 -20.70
CA PHE A 535 -1.22 -7.15 -19.90
C PHE A 535 -2.40 -7.67 -20.71
N ALA A 536 -3.19 -8.55 -20.10
CA ALA A 536 -4.39 -9.09 -20.72
C ALA A 536 -5.51 -8.03 -20.79
N GLU A 537 -6.26 -8.05 -21.88
CA GLU A 537 -7.50 -7.28 -22.04
C GLU A 537 -8.58 -7.80 -21.09
N ALA A 538 -9.35 -6.89 -20.49
CA ALA A 538 -10.51 -7.12 -19.66
C ALA A 538 -11.53 -5.98 -19.88
N LYS A 539 -12.76 -6.32 -20.24
CA LYS A 539 -13.79 -5.32 -20.55
C LYS A 539 -14.10 -4.41 -19.34
N ARG A 540 -14.22 -3.11 -19.57
CA ARG A 540 -14.69 -2.15 -18.55
C ARG A 540 -16.14 -2.46 -18.18
N LEU A 541 -16.43 -2.45 -16.88
CA LEU A 541 -17.80 -2.64 -16.40
C LEU A 541 -18.62 -1.36 -16.55
N ILE A 542 -19.84 -1.50 -17.07
CA ILE A 542 -20.76 -0.40 -17.29
C ILE A 542 -21.54 -0.15 -15.99
N MET A 543 -21.59 1.10 -15.55
CA MET A 543 -22.39 1.52 -14.39
C MET A 543 -23.87 1.20 -14.64
N PRO A 544 -24.55 0.46 -13.74
CA PRO A 544 -25.99 0.27 -13.86
C PRO A 544 -26.73 1.60 -13.78
N GLU A 545 -27.74 1.79 -14.64
CA GLU A 545 -28.53 3.02 -14.72
C GLU A 545 -30.03 2.75 -14.65
N LEU A 546 -30.80 3.77 -14.24
CA LEU A 546 -32.25 3.75 -14.34
C LEU A 546 -32.72 3.61 -15.79
N PRO A 547 -33.83 2.90 -16.05
CA PRO A 547 -34.44 2.86 -17.38
C PRO A 547 -34.75 4.27 -17.89
N ILE A 548 -34.44 4.55 -19.15
CA ILE A 548 -34.56 5.89 -19.78
C ILE A 548 -35.95 6.52 -19.55
N ALA A 549 -37.03 5.73 -19.61
CA ALA A 549 -38.39 6.23 -19.40
C ALA A 549 -38.60 6.82 -17.99
N GLU A 550 -37.99 6.21 -16.97
CA GLU A 550 -38.02 6.70 -15.59
C GLU A 550 -37.02 7.84 -15.38
N ALA A 551 -35.82 7.76 -15.98
CA ALA A 551 -34.82 8.81 -15.91
C ALA A 551 -35.36 10.15 -16.44
N LYS A 552 -36.08 10.14 -17.57
CA LYS A 552 -36.69 11.36 -18.16
C LYS A 552 -37.83 11.95 -17.34
N SER A 553 -38.51 11.14 -16.51
CA SER A 553 -39.76 11.51 -15.84
C SER A 553 -39.62 11.71 -14.33
N SER A 554 -38.42 11.53 -13.79
CA SER A 554 -38.15 11.67 -12.36
C SER A 554 -36.81 12.35 -12.09
N PHE A 555 -36.65 12.82 -10.86
CA PHE A 555 -35.40 13.37 -10.33
C PHE A 555 -34.63 12.35 -9.48
N LYS A 556 -34.96 11.05 -9.60
CA LYS A 556 -34.19 9.98 -8.94
C LYS A 556 -32.78 9.92 -9.52
N GLU A 557 -31.82 9.51 -8.69
CA GLU A 557 -30.43 9.32 -9.12
C GLU A 557 -30.37 8.32 -10.28
N VAL A 558 -29.71 8.71 -11.37
CA VAL A 558 -29.70 7.90 -12.62
C VAL A 558 -28.73 6.74 -12.54
N GLU A 559 -27.49 6.98 -12.10
CA GLU A 559 -26.49 5.94 -11.89
C GLU A 559 -26.76 5.23 -10.54
N LEU A 560 -26.85 3.89 -10.54
CA LEU A 560 -27.28 3.09 -9.39
C LEU A 560 -26.14 2.57 -8.49
N GLY A 561 -24.88 2.75 -8.88
CA GLY A 561 -23.71 2.22 -8.17
C GLY A 561 -23.29 0.81 -8.64
N TYR A 562 -22.03 0.45 -8.41
CA TYR A 562 -21.54 -0.90 -8.65
C TYR A 562 -21.95 -1.84 -7.52
N SER A 563 -22.10 -3.12 -7.83
CA SER A 563 -22.06 -4.17 -6.81
C SER A 563 -20.61 -4.34 -6.29
N GLU A 564 -20.46 -4.94 -5.12
CA GLU A 564 -19.14 -5.26 -4.55
C GLU A 564 -18.26 -6.06 -5.52
N ALA A 565 -18.84 -7.11 -6.12
CA ALA A 565 -18.14 -7.96 -7.09
C ALA A 565 -17.72 -7.19 -8.34
N ASP A 566 -18.56 -6.30 -8.85
CA ASP A 566 -18.23 -5.45 -10.00
C ASP A 566 -17.12 -4.45 -9.65
N ALA A 567 -17.18 -3.84 -8.46
CA ALA A 567 -16.16 -2.89 -8.01
C ALA A 567 -14.79 -3.57 -7.85
N ILE A 568 -14.72 -4.75 -7.23
CA ILE A 568 -13.48 -5.54 -7.12
C ILE A 568 -12.96 -5.91 -8.52
N ALA A 569 -13.83 -6.40 -9.40
CA ALA A 569 -13.45 -6.83 -10.75
C ALA A 569 -12.89 -5.66 -11.58
N GLU A 570 -13.53 -4.49 -11.52
CA GLU A 570 -13.08 -3.28 -12.20
C GLU A 570 -11.78 -2.73 -11.60
N ALA A 571 -11.64 -2.73 -10.26
CA ALA A 571 -10.42 -2.30 -9.58
C ALA A 571 -9.21 -3.19 -9.88
N THR A 572 -9.43 -4.51 -10.00
CA THR A 572 -8.38 -5.50 -10.32
C THR A 572 -7.73 -5.27 -11.69
N ARG A 573 -8.44 -4.60 -12.63
CA ARG A 573 -7.89 -4.21 -13.94
C ARG A 573 -6.75 -3.20 -13.84
N CYS A 574 -6.58 -2.51 -12.71
CA CYS A 574 -5.53 -1.51 -12.51
C CYS A 574 -4.14 -2.08 -12.84
N LEU A 575 -3.28 -1.31 -13.52
CA LEU A 575 -1.95 -1.76 -13.94
C LEU A 575 -0.82 -1.44 -12.95
N GLU A 576 -1.11 -0.77 -11.84
CA GLU A 576 -0.11 -0.42 -10.81
C GLU A 576 1.09 0.36 -11.39
N CYS A 577 0.79 1.29 -12.32
CA CYS A 577 1.79 1.97 -13.15
C CYS A 577 2.74 2.92 -12.39
N GLY A 578 2.33 3.45 -11.23
CA GLY A 578 3.18 4.23 -10.34
C GLY A 578 4.15 3.35 -9.55
N CYS A 579 5.30 3.90 -9.20
CA CYS A 579 6.35 3.16 -8.50
C CYS A 579 5.90 2.73 -7.08
N GLN A 580 6.04 1.43 -6.76
CA GLN A 580 5.64 0.83 -5.48
C GLN A 580 6.47 1.29 -4.26
N VAL A 581 7.60 1.98 -4.50
CA VAL A 581 8.51 2.46 -3.44
C VAL A 581 8.71 3.97 -3.51
N ASN A 582 7.79 4.72 -4.13
CA ASN A 582 7.91 6.18 -4.28
C ASN A 582 8.04 6.91 -2.92
N GLU A 583 7.43 6.41 -1.85
CA GLU A 583 7.52 6.96 -0.50
C GLU A 583 8.82 6.57 0.25
N THR A 584 9.55 5.57 -0.24
CA THR A 584 10.79 5.05 0.39
C THR A 584 12.02 5.10 -0.53
N CYS A 585 11.89 5.66 -1.74
CA CYS A 585 12.96 5.73 -2.74
C CYS A 585 14.00 6.79 -2.38
N SER A 586 15.20 6.35 -1.98
CA SER A 586 16.29 7.26 -1.59
C SER A 586 16.75 8.17 -2.74
N LEU A 587 16.63 7.72 -4.00
CA LEU A 587 16.93 8.58 -5.15
C LEU A 587 15.96 9.75 -5.24
N ARG A 588 14.67 9.49 -5.03
CA ARG A 588 13.61 10.51 -5.05
C ARG A 588 13.78 11.52 -3.91
N GLU A 589 14.05 11.03 -2.69
CA GLU A 589 14.38 11.85 -1.52
C GLU A 589 15.56 12.79 -1.84
N TYR A 590 16.69 12.24 -2.29
CA TYR A 590 17.88 13.06 -2.56
C TYR A 590 17.67 14.01 -3.75
N CYS A 591 16.97 13.60 -4.81
CA CYS A 591 16.65 14.50 -5.91
C CYS A 591 15.79 15.69 -5.47
N THR A 592 14.87 15.47 -4.53
CA THR A 592 14.06 16.51 -3.89
C THR A 592 14.94 17.45 -3.08
N ASP A 593 15.71 16.92 -2.12
CA ASP A 593 16.58 17.70 -1.21
C ASP A 593 17.61 18.58 -1.93
N TYR A 594 18.20 18.05 -3.00
CA TYR A 594 19.22 18.76 -3.79
C TYR A 594 18.61 19.56 -4.96
N GLN A 595 17.28 19.59 -5.08
CA GLN A 595 16.53 20.32 -6.12
C GLN A 595 17.08 20.04 -7.52
N VAL A 596 17.26 18.76 -7.81
CA VAL A 596 17.86 18.23 -9.03
C VAL A 596 17.03 18.60 -10.25
N ASN A 597 17.69 19.01 -11.35
CA ASN A 597 17.02 19.26 -12.62
C ASN A 597 17.25 18.08 -13.60
N ALA A 598 16.23 17.26 -13.82
CA ALA A 598 16.29 16.14 -14.76
C ALA A 598 16.67 16.54 -16.19
N ALA A 599 16.40 17.78 -16.59
CA ALA A 599 16.74 18.30 -17.92
C ALA A 599 18.16 18.88 -18.02
N HIS A 600 18.97 18.84 -16.95
CA HIS A 600 20.32 19.41 -16.97
C HIS A 600 21.25 18.67 -17.94
N PHE A 601 21.22 17.33 -17.91
CA PHE A 601 21.95 16.48 -18.85
C PHE A 601 20.97 15.81 -19.80
N ILE A 602 20.94 16.28 -21.05
CA ILE A 602 20.06 15.73 -22.09
C ILE A 602 20.85 14.67 -22.86
N GLY A 603 20.44 13.40 -22.73
CA GLY A 603 21.00 12.25 -23.44
C GLY A 603 19.93 11.43 -24.14
N GLY A 604 20.32 10.30 -24.75
CA GLY A 604 19.35 9.27 -25.12
C GLY A 604 18.69 8.71 -23.86
N ILE A 605 17.51 8.10 -24.01
CA ILE A 605 16.85 7.33 -22.95
C ILE A 605 16.74 5.88 -23.42
N ASN A 606 17.30 4.94 -22.68
CA ASN A 606 17.16 3.51 -22.97
C ASN A 606 15.84 3.01 -22.38
N LYS A 607 14.94 2.59 -23.27
CA LYS A 607 13.69 1.94 -22.86
C LYS A 607 13.90 0.43 -22.83
N HIS A 608 13.58 -0.18 -21.70
CA HIS A 608 13.67 -1.62 -21.48
C HIS A 608 12.28 -2.20 -21.21
N PRO A 609 11.95 -3.39 -21.74
CA PRO A 609 10.75 -4.10 -21.32
C PRO A 609 10.85 -4.42 -19.82
N ILE A 610 9.73 -4.29 -19.12
CA ILE A 610 9.65 -4.70 -17.71
C ILE A 610 9.53 -6.23 -17.67
N ASP A 611 10.35 -6.85 -16.85
CA ASP A 611 10.45 -8.30 -16.76
C ASP A 611 9.57 -8.84 -15.61
N TYR A 612 8.50 -9.53 -16.01
CA TYR A 612 7.54 -10.21 -15.14
C TYR A 612 7.68 -11.74 -15.22
N SER A 613 8.78 -12.28 -15.76
CA SER A 613 8.90 -13.74 -15.95
C SER A 613 9.04 -14.52 -14.64
N HIS A 614 9.52 -13.87 -13.57
CA HIS A 614 9.65 -14.47 -12.25
C HIS A 614 8.37 -14.25 -11.42
N PRO A 615 7.83 -15.28 -10.73
CA PRO A 615 6.56 -15.15 -10.02
C PRO A 615 6.61 -14.23 -8.80
N PHE A 616 7.77 -14.11 -8.14
CA PHE A 616 7.92 -13.34 -6.89
C PHE A 616 8.68 -12.03 -7.03
N ILE A 617 9.25 -11.74 -8.20
CA ILE A 617 10.18 -10.62 -8.38
C ILE A 617 9.86 -9.95 -9.72
N VAL A 618 9.53 -8.67 -9.69
CA VAL A 618 9.46 -7.83 -10.90
C VAL A 618 10.78 -7.09 -11.07
N ARG A 619 11.32 -7.09 -12.30
CA ARG A 619 12.55 -6.37 -12.63
C ARG A 619 12.25 -5.31 -13.68
N ASP A 620 12.38 -4.05 -13.26
CA ASP A 620 12.19 -2.87 -14.10
C ASP A 620 13.53 -2.15 -14.29
N ALA A 621 14.22 -2.49 -15.38
CA ALA A 621 15.53 -1.91 -15.70
C ALA A 621 15.48 -0.40 -15.94
N ASN A 622 14.31 0.16 -16.28
CA ASN A 622 14.15 1.61 -16.51
C ASN A 622 14.31 2.44 -15.22
N LYS A 623 14.18 1.82 -14.05
CA LYS A 623 14.41 2.44 -12.73
C LYS A 623 15.85 2.27 -12.24
N CYS A 624 16.64 1.38 -12.86
CA CYS A 624 17.94 0.98 -12.36
C CYS A 624 18.98 2.09 -12.52
N ILE A 625 19.64 2.46 -11.41
CA ILE A 625 20.78 3.40 -11.42
C ILE A 625 22.14 2.71 -11.53
N ASN A 626 22.17 1.42 -11.91
CA ASN A 626 23.39 0.61 -12.07
C ASN A 626 24.34 0.62 -10.85
N CYS A 627 23.78 0.68 -9.63
CA CYS A 627 24.57 0.76 -8.40
C CYS A 627 25.32 -0.54 -8.06
N GLY A 628 24.90 -1.69 -8.61
CA GLY A 628 25.54 -2.99 -8.43
C GLY A 628 25.26 -3.69 -7.08
N ARG A 629 24.45 -3.11 -6.18
CA ARG A 629 24.13 -3.72 -4.86
C ARG A 629 23.52 -5.11 -5.00
N CYS A 630 22.53 -5.27 -5.87
CA CYS A 630 21.83 -6.54 -6.11
C CYS A 630 22.76 -7.63 -6.69
N ILE A 631 23.68 -7.26 -7.59
CA ILE A 631 24.70 -8.17 -8.13
C ILE A 631 25.61 -8.65 -7.00
N ARG A 632 26.19 -7.71 -6.26
CA ARG A 632 27.17 -8.00 -5.23
C ARG A 632 26.59 -8.75 -4.05
N THR A 633 25.36 -8.44 -3.63
CA THR A 633 24.71 -9.24 -2.57
C THR A 633 24.38 -10.66 -3.07
N CYS A 634 24.02 -10.82 -4.35
CA CYS A 634 23.74 -12.13 -4.92
C CYS A 634 24.99 -13.02 -4.98
N THR A 635 26.15 -12.43 -5.32
CA THR A 635 27.43 -13.14 -5.45
C THR A 635 28.19 -13.27 -4.11
N GLU A 636 28.36 -12.17 -3.38
CA GLU A 636 29.24 -12.10 -2.21
C GLU A 636 28.54 -12.57 -0.91
N VAL A 637 27.21 -12.40 -0.80
CA VAL A 637 26.45 -12.72 0.43
C VAL A 637 25.65 -14.02 0.27
N GLN A 638 24.76 -14.06 -0.72
CA GLN A 638 23.85 -15.20 -0.93
C GLN A 638 24.50 -16.37 -1.67
N GLY A 639 25.51 -16.08 -2.50
CA GLY A 639 26.31 -17.06 -3.21
C GLY A 639 25.71 -17.61 -4.51
N ALA A 640 24.48 -17.25 -4.86
CA ALA A 640 23.83 -17.72 -6.09
C ALA A 640 24.51 -17.16 -7.36
N ALA A 641 25.07 -15.95 -7.28
CA ALA A 641 25.79 -15.27 -8.36
C ALA A 641 25.03 -15.21 -9.71
N VAL A 642 23.69 -15.12 -9.67
CA VAL A 642 22.84 -15.15 -10.88
C VAL A 642 22.58 -13.79 -11.53
N LEU A 643 23.04 -12.69 -10.93
CA LEU A 643 22.87 -11.35 -11.47
C LEU A 643 24.23 -10.79 -11.89
N GLY A 644 24.29 -10.12 -13.03
CA GLY A 644 25.47 -9.43 -13.53
C GLY A 644 25.12 -8.24 -14.43
N PHE A 645 26.16 -7.56 -14.92
CA PHE A 645 26.02 -6.56 -15.98
C PHE A 645 26.19 -7.25 -17.34
N ILE A 646 25.14 -7.29 -18.16
CA ILE A 646 25.13 -8.03 -19.45
C ILE A 646 25.80 -7.21 -20.58
N TYR A 647 25.75 -5.88 -20.48
CA TYR A 647 26.32 -4.95 -21.47
C TYR A 647 27.28 -3.95 -20.79
N ARG A 648 27.80 -2.98 -21.56
CA ARG A 648 28.75 -1.97 -21.07
C ARG A 648 28.32 -0.55 -21.45
N GLY A 649 28.80 0.42 -20.68
CA GLY A 649 28.55 1.84 -20.94
C GLY A 649 27.08 2.17 -20.81
N PHE A 650 26.57 2.97 -21.76
CA PHE A 650 25.20 3.46 -21.74
C PHE A 650 24.14 2.35 -21.86
N SER A 651 24.44 1.22 -22.50
CA SER A 651 23.49 0.11 -22.66
C SER A 651 23.53 -0.90 -21.51
N ALA A 652 24.27 -0.63 -20.42
CA ALA A 652 24.44 -1.57 -19.32
C ALA A 652 23.11 -1.84 -18.59
N ILE A 653 22.72 -3.12 -18.55
CA ILE A 653 21.56 -3.60 -17.78
C ILE A 653 22.01 -4.61 -16.73
N VAL A 654 21.32 -4.59 -15.60
CA VAL A 654 21.44 -5.63 -14.56
C VAL A 654 20.47 -6.76 -14.88
N GLY A 655 20.96 -7.97 -15.03
CA GLY A 655 20.14 -9.16 -15.25
C GLY A 655 20.95 -10.46 -15.21
N PRO A 656 20.30 -11.61 -15.43
CA PRO A 656 20.99 -12.89 -15.52
C PRO A 656 21.92 -13.03 -16.72
N GLU A 657 22.85 -13.99 -16.65
CA GLU A 657 23.73 -14.30 -17.78
C GLU A 657 22.91 -14.55 -19.05
N PHE A 658 23.41 -14.06 -20.19
CA PHE A 658 22.75 -14.11 -21.51
C PHE A 658 21.35 -13.45 -21.60
N GLY A 659 20.88 -12.77 -20.56
CA GLY A 659 19.55 -12.16 -20.53
C GLY A 659 18.42 -13.17 -20.33
N GLU A 660 18.73 -14.35 -19.81
CA GLU A 660 17.73 -15.38 -19.46
C GLU A 660 16.80 -14.93 -18.32
N SER A 661 15.69 -15.66 -18.17
CA SER A 661 14.79 -15.46 -17.03
C SER A 661 15.46 -15.93 -15.74
N LEU A 662 15.21 -15.25 -14.61
CA LEU A 662 15.66 -15.72 -13.29
C LEU A 662 15.19 -17.15 -12.99
N THR A 663 14.03 -17.55 -13.54
CA THR A 663 13.46 -18.90 -13.41
C THR A 663 14.29 -19.99 -14.07
N GLN A 664 15.18 -19.63 -15.00
CA GLN A 664 16.07 -20.55 -15.72
C GLN A 664 17.47 -20.63 -15.08
N THR A 665 17.68 -19.95 -13.94
CA THR A 665 18.96 -19.88 -13.24
C THR A 665 18.94 -20.62 -11.91
N THR A 666 20.08 -20.67 -11.23
CA THR A 666 20.23 -21.16 -9.85
C THR A 666 19.73 -20.17 -8.79
N CYS A 667 18.89 -19.19 -9.17
CA CYS A 667 18.32 -18.19 -8.25
C CYS A 667 17.72 -18.91 -7.04
N LEU A 668 17.96 -18.41 -5.82
CA LEU A 668 17.39 -19.00 -4.60
C LEU A 668 16.02 -18.42 -4.24
N SER A 669 15.55 -17.42 -5.00
CA SER A 669 14.33 -16.66 -4.71
C SER A 669 14.30 -16.15 -3.25
N CYS A 670 15.45 -15.68 -2.75
CA CYS A 670 15.58 -15.20 -1.36
C CYS A 670 15.11 -13.75 -1.15
N GLY A 671 14.85 -13.00 -2.23
CA GLY A 671 14.41 -11.60 -2.15
C GLY A 671 15.50 -10.60 -1.75
N LYS A 672 16.72 -11.03 -1.42
CA LYS A 672 17.80 -10.12 -0.98
C LYS A 672 18.14 -9.03 -2.01
N CYS A 673 17.96 -9.30 -3.30
CA CYS A 673 18.16 -8.31 -4.36
C CYS A 673 17.10 -7.18 -4.33
N ILE A 674 15.91 -7.44 -3.81
CA ILE A 674 14.85 -6.46 -3.55
C ILE A 674 15.25 -5.60 -2.35
N ASP A 675 15.63 -6.22 -1.22
CA ASP A 675 16.03 -5.50 0.01
C ASP A 675 17.14 -4.48 -0.20
N VAL A 676 18.09 -4.77 -1.08
CA VAL A 676 19.21 -3.87 -1.36
C VAL A 676 18.98 -2.93 -2.55
N CYS A 677 17.77 -2.89 -3.14
CA CYS A 677 17.48 -2.03 -4.26
C CYS A 677 17.04 -0.62 -3.79
N PRO A 678 17.84 0.44 -4.00
CA PRO A 678 17.52 1.78 -3.47
C PRO A 678 16.43 2.54 -4.27
N VAL A 679 15.97 1.99 -5.39
CA VAL A 679 15.20 2.71 -6.42
C VAL A 679 13.99 1.93 -6.95
N GLY A 680 13.66 0.77 -6.37
CA GLY A 680 12.52 -0.03 -6.81
C GLY A 680 12.64 -0.61 -8.23
N ALA A 681 13.86 -0.77 -8.73
CA ALA A 681 14.12 -1.51 -9.97
C ALA A 681 13.89 -3.02 -9.80
N LEU A 682 13.93 -3.51 -8.57
CA LEU A 682 13.55 -4.85 -8.16
C LEU A 682 12.52 -4.71 -7.05
N VAL A 683 11.32 -5.23 -7.26
CA VAL A 683 10.24 -5.19 -6.28
C VAL A 683 9.60 -6.57 -6.14
N GLU A 684 8.92 -6.78 -5.01
CA GLU A 684 8.15 -7.99 -4.76
C GLU A 684 6.96 -8.09 -5.71
N ARG A 685 6.64 -9.32 -6.13
CA ARG A 685 5.41 -9.67 -6.84
C ARG A 685 4.63 -10.66 -6.00
N THR A 686 3.33 -10.43 -5.88
CA THR A 686 2.40 -11.34 -5.22
C THR A 686 1.12 -11.46 -6.05
N ALA A 687 0.43 -12.60 -5.95
CA ALA A 687 -0.88 -12.82 -6.57
C ALA A 687 -2.05 -12.48 -5.62
N TYR A 688 -1.78 -12.32 -4.32
CA TYR A 688 -2.81 -12.28 -3.28
C TYR A 688 -3.15 -10.89 -2.77
N TYR A 689 -2.37 -9.88 -3.17
CA TYR A 689 -2.58 -8.50 -2.78
C TYR A 689 -2.25 -7.57 -3.93
N LYS A 690 -3.21 -6.74 -4.33
CA LYS A 690 -2.96 -5.65 -5.27
C LYS A 690 -2.09 -4.62 -4.58
N GLN A 691 -0.85 -4.45 -5.01
CA GLN A 691 0.14 -3.61 -4.34
C GLN A 691 -0.10 -2.12 -4.56
N ASN A 692 0.34 -1.32 -3.60
CA ASN A 692 0.26 0.12 -3.68
C ASN A 692 1.41 0.80 -2.89
N PRO A 693 1.78 2.03 -3.28
CA PRO A 693 2.89 2.78 -2.67
C PRO A 693 2.66 3.27 -1.24
N HIS A 694 1.41 3.27 -0.77
CA HIS A 694 1.09 3.85 0.53
C HIS A 694 1.81 3.13 1.67
N LEU A 695 2.18 3.90 2.70
CA LEU A 695 2.86 3.39 3.89
C LEU A 695 2.09 2.21 4.49
N LYS A 696 2.87 1.22 4.94
CA LYS A 696 2.40 -0.02 5.59
C LYS A 696 2.68 0.06 7.08
N ASP A 697 1.83 -0.60 7.86
CA ASP A 697 2.15 -0.86 9.26
C ASP A 697 3.29 -1.88 9.33
N ILE A 698 4.28 -1.62 10.15
CA ILE A 698 5.48 -2.44 10.26
C ILE A 698 5.50 -3.09 11.64
N SER A 699 5.74 -4.40 11.69
CA SER A 699 6.06 -5.09 12.94
C SER A 699 7.26 -6.02 12.78
N VAL A 700 8.14 -6.04 13.79
CA VAL A 700 9.25 -6.98 13.90
C VAL A 700 8.82 -8.15 14.77
N GLN A 701 9.10 -9.38 14.30
CA GLN A 701 8.75 -10.64 14.94
C GLN A 701 9.66 -11.78 14.45
N ASN A 702 9.46 -13.02 14.93
CA ASN A 702 10.18 -14.19 14.46
C ASN A 702 9.38 -14.97 13.41
N CYS A 703 10.10 -15.48 12.39
CA CYS A 703 9.57 -16.42 11.42
C CYS A 703 9.17 -17.73 12.11
N GLY A 704 7.91 -18.14 11.96
CA GLY A 704 7.37 -19.36 12.56
C GLY A 704 7.41 -20.61 11.69
N ILE A 705 8.22 -20.64 10.62
CA ILE A 705 8.18 -21.74 9.64
C ILE A 705 9.07 -22.93 10.02
N CYS A 706 10.25 -22.70 10.61
CA CYS A 706 11.18 -23.77 11.01
C CYS A 706 11.93 -23.40 12.30
N GLY A 707 12.79 -24.30 12.79
CA GLY A 707 13.51 -24.15 14.06
C GLY A 707 14.53 -23.01 14.11
N VAL A 708 14.91 -22.41 12.96
CA VAL A 708 15.91 -21.33 12.94
C VAL A 708 15.41 -20.04 13.60
N GLY A 709 14.10 -19.75 13.54
CA GLY A 709 13.53 -18.61 14.27
C GLY A 709 13.97 -17.21 13.80
N CYS A 710 14.29 -17.04 12.52
CA CYS A 710 14.79 -15.76 11.95
C CYS A 710 13.96 -14.55 12.36
N VAL A 711 14.61 -13.42 12.67
CA VAL A 711 13.94 -12.14 12.85
C VAL A 711 13.50 -11.62 11.48
N ILE A 712 12.21 -11.30 11.38
CA ILE A 712 11.55 -10.80 10.17
C ILE A 712 10.83 -9.49 10.48
N GLN A 713 10.68 -8.69 9.44
CA GLN A 713 9.80 -7.54 9.43
C GLN A 713 8.59 -7.89 8.57
N THR A 714 7.39 -7.65 9.08
CA THR A 714 6.14 -7.88 8.36
C THR A 714 5.48 -6.55 8.10
N GLU A 715 5.11 -6.32 6.86
CA GLU A 715 4.35 -5.17 6.41
C GLU A 715 2.88 -5.56 6.28
N THR A 716 2.01 -4.76 6.88
CA THR A 716 0.57 -4.95 6.80
C THR A 716 -0.17 -3.72 6.34
N GLN A 717 -1.30 -3.95 5.67
CA GLN A 717 -2.26 -2.91 5.38
C GLN A 717 -3.65 -3.46 5.69
N ALA A 718 -4.29 -2.83 6.68
CA ALA A 718 -5.65 -3.16 7.12
C ALA A 718 -5.87 -4.66 7.39
N GLY A 719 -5.02 -5.20 8.28
CA GLY A 719 -5.10 -6.59 8.72
C GLY A 719 -4.66 -7.62 7.68
N MET A 720 -4.12 -7.21 6.52
CA MET A 720 -3.54 -8.13 5.55
C MET A 720 -2.03 -7.96 5.49
N VAL A 721 -1.31 -9.09 5.46
CA VAL A 721 0.14 -9.08 5.18
C VAL A 721 0.34 -8.74 3.71
N THR A 722 1.13 -7.71 3.44
CA THR A 722 1.44 -7.25 2.08
C THR A 722 2.83 -7.66 1.62
N ALA A 723 3.78 -7.76 2.56
CA ALA A 723 5.14 -8.22 2.33
C ALA A 723 5.79 -8.70 3.65
N VAL A 724 6.83 -9.53 3.51
CA VAL A 724 7.73 -9.89 4.61
C VAL A 724 9.16 -9.62 4.17
N THR A 725 9.91 -8.85 4.94
CA THR A 725 11.27 -8.41 4.64
C THR A 725 12.21 -8.74 5.80
N SER A 726 13.52 -8.58 5.57
CA SER A 726 14.47 -8.61 6.69
C SER A 726 14.31 -7.33 7.52
N ALA A 727 14.36 -7.44 8.85
CA ALA A 727 14.33 -6.28 9.73
C ALA A 727 15.57 -5.40 9.47
N GLN A 728 15.35 -4.14 9.06
CA GLN A 728 16.46 -3.28 8.62
C GLN A 728 17.19 -2.61 9.79
N GLU A 729 16.46 -2.15 10.80
CA GLU A 729 16.99 -1.43 11.95
C GLU A 729 17.45 -2.37 13.08
N GLU A 730 16.75 -3.49 13.27
CA GLU A 730 17.04 -4.49 14.30
C GLU A 730 17.15 -5.91 13.68
N PRO A 731 18.19 -6.18 12.88
CA PRO A 731 18.27 -7.35 12.00
C PRO A 731 18.40 -8.73 12.69
N GLY A 732 18.44 -8.79 14.02
CA GLY A 732 18.58 -10.04 14.77
C GLY A 732 19.86 -10.83 14.43
N PHE A 733 19.91 -12.10 14.85
CA PHE A 733 21.06 -12.98 14.60
C PHE A 733 21.23 -13.34 13.12
N ASN A 734 20.15 -13.31 12.33
CA ASN A 734 20.17 -13.63 10.90
C ASN A 734 20.65 -12.45 10.02
N GLY A 735 20.92 -11.29 10.61
CA GLY A 735 21.29 -10.10 9.86
C GLY A 735 20.17 -9.69 8.89
N LYS A 736 20.53 -9.01 7.80
CA LYS A 736 19.56 -8.58 6.78
C LYS A 736 19.26 -9.71 5.76
N ASN A 737 19.22 -10.98 6.19
CA ASN A 737 19.13 -12.14 5.30
C ASN A 737 17.96 -13.06 5.66
N LEU A 738 17.20 -13.45 4.63
CA LEU A 738 16.12 -14.42 4.71
C LEU A 738 16.23 -15.47 3.61
N CYS A 739 15.69 -16.66 3.88
CA CYS A 739 15.48 -17.69 2.88
C CYS A 739 14.16 -17.47 2.14
N PHE A 740 13.92 -18.23 1.07
CA PHE A 740 12.64 -18.21 0.36
C PHE A 740 11.44 -18.41 1.31
N LYS A 741 11.55 -19.37 2.23
CA LYS A 741 10.46 -19.69 3.19
C LYS A 741 10.07 -18.45 4.00
N GLY A 742 11.05 -17.79 4.61
CA GLY A 742 10.82 -16.61 5.45
C GLY A 742 10.37 -15.39 4.65
N ARG A 743 10.79 -15.26 3.39
CA ARG A 743 10.45 -14.12 2.53
C ARG A 743 9.05 -14.22 1.91
N PHE A 744 8.74 -15.37 1.29
CA PHE A 744 7.56 -15.54 0.45
C PHE A 744 6.60 -16.63 0.94
N GLY A 745 7.01 -17.45 1.93
CA GLY A 745 6.19 -18.56 2.42
C GLY A 745 4.90 -18.14 3.13
N TRP A 746 4.79 -16.88 3.56
CA TRP A 746 3.55 -16.31 4.10
C TRP A 746 2.41 -16.29 3.07
N GLN A 747 2.71 -16.25 1.77
CA GLN A 747 1.70 -16.19 0.71
C GLN A 747 0.84 -17.47 0.64
N CYS A 748 1.32 -18.59 1.18
CA CYS A 748 0.53 -19.83 1.29
C CYS A 748 -0.74 -19.66 2.13
N TYR A 749 -0.78 -18.70 3.06
CA TYR A 749 -1.92 -18.46 3.96
C TYR A 749 -3.09 -17.76 3.28
N TYR A 750 -2.87 -17.19 2.08
CA TYR A 750 -3.89 -16.47 1.31
C TYR A 750 -4.36 -17.24 0.07
N GLY A 751 -3.91 -18.50 -0.08
CA GLY A 751 -4.36 -19.39 -1.14
C GLY A 751 -5.76 -19.97 -0.90
N ASN A 752 -6.36 -20.54 -1.96
CA ASN A 752 -7.68 -21.19 -1.91
C ASN A 752 -7.78 -22.39 -0.96
N ASP A 753 -6.64 -22.88 -0.50
CA ASP A 753 -6.50 -23.99 0.43
C ASP A 753 -6.35 -23.54 1.88
N TRP A 754 -6.52 -22.26 2.19
CA TRP A 754 -6.68 -21.77 3.54
C TRP A 754 -7.94 -22.37 4.22
N LEU A 755 -7.80 -22.89 5.45
CA LEU A 755 -8.95 -23.45 6.18
C LEU A 755 -9.60 -22.36 7.05
N ASP A 756 -10.56 -21.65 6.46
CA ASP A 756 -11.29 -20.53 7.08
C ASP A 756 -12.44 -20.94 8.02
N SER A 757 -12.92 -22.17 7.90
CA SER A 757 -14.12 -22.66 8.56
C SER A 757 -14.02 -24.16 8.91
N PRO A 758 -14.71 -24.63 9.96
CA PRO A 758 -14.84 -26.05 10.26
C PRO A 758 -15.43 -26.84 9.08
N LYS A 759 -14.85 -28.01 8.78
CA LYS A 759 -15.32 -28.88 7.69
C LYS A 759 -15.53 -30.33 8.14
N LEU A 760 -16.73 -30.84 7.93
CA LEU A 760 -17.15 -32.21 8.26
C LEU A 760 -17.09 -33.12 7.03
N LYS A 761 -16.47 -34.29 7.17
CA LYS A 761 -16.40 -35.30 6.10
C LYS A 761 -17.75 -35.98 5.89
N THR A 762 -18.17 -36.07 4.64
CA THR A 762 -19.40 -36.74 4.20
C THR A 762 -19.09 -37.73 3.07
N ALA A 763 -20.08 -38.50 2.64
CA ALA A 763 -19.95 -39.40 1.48
C ALA A 763 -19.55 -38.66 0.18
N ASN A 764 -19.84 -37.36 0.08
CA ASN A 764 -19.54 -36.52 -1.08
C ASN A 764 -18.34 -35.58 -0.84
N GLY A 765 -17.47 -35.91 0.13
CA GLY A 765 -16.34 -35.06 0.52
C GLY A 765 -16.65 -34.15 1.72
N PHE A 766 -15.84 -33.13 1.94
CA PHE A 766 -15.98 -32.23 3.08
C PHE A 766 -17.05 -31.15 2.85
N LYS A 767 -17.86 -30.88 3.89
CA LYS A 767 -18.86 -29.82 3.93
C LYS A 767 -18.53 -28.82 5.03
N SER A 768 -18.55 -27.51 4.73
CA SER A 768 -18.41 -26.47 5.74
C SER A 768 -19.58 -26.48 6.73
N ILE A 769 -19.25 -26.35 8.02
CA ILE A 769 -20.19 -26.23 9.13
C ILE A 769 -19.77 -25.06 10.03
N SER A 770 -20.69 -24.54 10.83
CA SER A 770 -20.38 -23.50 11.81
C SER A 770 -19.55 -24.05 12.99
N TRP A 771 -18.83 -23.16 13.67
CA TRP A 771 -18.14 -23.47 14.93
C TRP A 771 -19.07 -24.07 16.00
N GLN A 772 -20.32 -23.61 16.05
CA GLN A 772 -21.31 -24.11 17.00
C GLN A 772 -21.80 -25.54 16.66
N GLU A 773 -22.00 -25.84 15.38
CA GLU A 773 -22.30 -27.21 14.93
C GLU A 773 -21.12 -28.14 15.21
N ALA A 774 -19.89 -27.69 14.96
CA ALA A 774 -18.69 -28.46 15.27
C ALA A 774 -18.59 -28.76 16.78
N ALA A 775 -18.84 -27.77 17.64
CA ALA A 775 -18.86 -27.94 19.09
C ALA A 775 -19.89 -28.98 19.54
N THR A 776 -21.10 -28.90 19.00
CA THR A 776 -22.21 -29.82 19.33
C THR A 776 -21.85 -31.25 18.91
N LEU A 777 -21.38 -31.42 17.68
CA LEU A 777 -20.98 -32.72 17.14
C LEU A 777 -19.85 -33.35 17.96
N MET A 778 -18.82 -32.58 18.29
CA MET A 778 -17.71 -33.07 19.12
C MET A 778 -18.21 -33.50 20.50
N ALA A 779 -19.07 -32.70 21.15
CA ALA A 779 -19.62 -33.04 22.46
C ALA A 779 -20.44 -34.35 22.44
N GLU A 780 -21.22 -34.59 21.39
CA GLU A 780 -21.98 -35.83 21.19
C GLU A 780 -21.06 -37.02 20.97
N LYS A 781 -20.12 -36.93 20.01
CA LYS A 781 -19.18 -38.01 19.69
C LYS A 781 -18.28 -38.36 20.86
N MET A 782 -17.90 -37.40 21.68
CA MET A 782 -17.12 -37.65 22.90
C MET A 782 -17.88 -38.44 23.98
N LYS A 783 -19.21 -38.34 24.03
CA LYS A 783 -20.06 -39.14 24.93
C LYS A 783 -20.23 -40.58 24.42
N GLU A 784 -20.20 -40.77 23.11
CA GLU A 784 -20.32 -42.07 22.44
C GLU A 784 -19.03 -42.91 22.45
N THR A 785 -17.89 -42.32 22.82
CA THR A 785 -16.55 -42.91 22.69
C THR A 785 -15.93 -43.28 24.04
N GLY A 786 -15.38 -44.50 24.13
CA GLY A 786 -14.84 -45.06 25.38
C GLY A 786 -13.38 -44.69 25.67
N SER A 787 -12.55 -44.55 24.64
CA SER A 787 -11.14 -44.14 24.75
C SER A 787 -10.88 -42.86 23.97
N LYS A 788 -10.02 -41.99 24.51
CA LYS A 788 -9.74 -40.66 23.98
C LYS A 788 -8.23 -40.47 23.86
N ARG A 789 -7.77 -39.76 22.82
CA ARG A 789 -6.36 -39.47 22.61
C ARG A 789 -6.17 -38.09 21.99
N PHE A 790 -5.18 -37.36 22.49
CA PHE A 790 -4.84 -36.01 22.05
C PHE A 790 -3.38 -36.01 21.59
N GLU A 791 -3.14 -35.63 20.33
CA GLU A 791 -1.82 -35.61 19.71
C GLU A 791 -1.38 -34.18 19.39
N ILE A 792 -0.13 -33.86 19.72
CA ILE A 792 0.53 -32.60 19.34
C ILE A 792 1.67 -32.87 18.36
N SER A 793 2.11 -31.82 17.69
CA SER A 793 3.30 -31.81 16.84
C SER A 793 4.23 -30.66 17.24
N PRO A 794 5.51 -30.69 16.85
CA PRO A 794 6.44 -29.60 17.12
C PRO A 794 6.22 -28.36 16.22
N ASN A 795 5.09 -28.26 15.52
CA ASN A 795 4.81 -27.17 14.56
C ASN A 795 3.80 -26.14 15.06
N ILE A 796 3.26 -26.36 16.25
CA ILE A 796 2.34 -25.44 16.93
C ILE A 796 3.07 -24.67 18.02
N SER A 797 2.52 -23.52 18.42
CA SER A 797 3.02 -22.70 19.51
C SER A 797 2.86 -23.37 20.88
N LEU A 798 3.54 -22.86 21.90
CA LEU A 798 3.40 -23.32 23.27
C LEU A 798 1.98 -23.09 23.80
N GLU A 799 1.34 -21.98 23.43
CA GLU A 799 -0.04 -21.66 23.77
C GLU A 799 -0.97 -22.79 23.30
N GLU A 800 -0.84 -23.20 22.04
CA GLU A 800 -1.61 -24.30 21.45
C GLU A 800 -1.35 -25.64 22.15
N MET A 801 -0.08 -25.94 22.48
CA MET A 801 0.28 -27.16 23.23
C MET A 801 -0.33 -27.17 24.64
N LEU A 802 -0.24 -26.05 25.38
CA LEU A 802 -0.76 -25.91 26.74
C LEU A 802 -2.29 -25.97 26.76
N MET A 803 -2.96 -25.37 25.76
CA MET A 803 -4.40 -25.50 25.57
C MET A 803 -4.81 -26.95 25.36
N LEU A 804 -4.10 -27.68 24.50
CA LEU A 804 -4.42 -29.09 24.25
C LEU A 804 -4.08 -29.98 25.45
N GLN A 805 -3.03 -29.65 26.20
CA GLN A 805 -2.71 -30.31 27.47
C GLN A 805 -3.90 -30.20 28.43
N LYS A 806 -4.45 -28.98 28.58
CA LYS A 806 -5.61 -28.74 29.43
C LYS A 806 -6.85 -29.53 28.98
N ALA A 807 -7.09 -29.59 27.68
CA ALA A 807 -8.15 -30.41 27.10
C ALA A 807 -7.95 -31.91 27.41
N ALA A 808 -6.74 -32.44 27.24
CA ALA A 808 -6.42 -33.82 27.56
C ALA A 808 -6.63 -34.13 29.05
N GLU A 809 -6.14 -33.25 29.95
CA GLU A 809 -6.34 -33.36 31.40
C GLU A 809 -7.82 -33.39 31.79
N SER A 810 -8.64 -32.52 31.19
CA SER A 810 -10.09 -32.49 31.44
C SER A 810 -10.80 -33.80 31.06
N CYS A 811 -10.18 -34.58 30.17
CA CYS A 811 -10.63 -35.90 29.74
C CYS A 811 -9.91 -37.07 30.45
N SER A 812 -9.13 -36.80 31.51
CA SER A 812 -8.28 -37.77 32.21
C SER A 812 -7.30 -38.48 31.27
N GLN A 813 -6.79 -37.76 30.27
CA GLN A 813 -5.76 -38.21 29.32
C GLN A 813 -4.48 -37.41 29.48
N THR A 814 -3.43 -37.85 28.79
CA THR A 814 -2.17 -37.12 28.62
C THR A 814 -1.95 -36.78 27.14
N LEU A 815 -0.97 -35.94 26.85
CA LEU A 815 -0.54 -35.63 25.50
C LEU A 815 0.29 -36.77 24.90
N TYR A 816 0.12 -36.97 23.60
CA TYR A 816 0.91 -37.89 22.80
C TYR A 816 1.60 -37.15 21.66
N ALA A 817 2.73 -37.69 21.22
CA ALA A 817 3.41 -37.25 20.01
C ALA A 817 3.97 -38.46 19.26
N ASN A 818 4.18 -38.32 17.95
CA ASN A 818 4.81 -39.35 17.14
C ASN A 818 6.27 -39.56 17.60
N PRO A 819 6.70 -40.80 17.92
CA PRO A 819 8.11 -41.09 18.24
C PRO A 819 9.10 -40.65 17.16
N ASP A 820 8.64 -40.51 15.91
CA ASP A 820 9.48 -40.04 14.82
C ASP A 820 9.94 -38.58 14.98
N TYR A 821 9.28 -37.77 15.82
CA TYR A 821 9.73 -36.43 16.16
C TYR A 821 10.96 -36.41 17.08
N CYS A 822 11.25 -37.47 17.84
CA CYS A 822 12.36 -37.51 18.81
C CYS A 822 13.56 -38.29 18.26
N HIS A 823 14.77 -37.76 18.41
CA HIS A 823 16.03 -38.39 18.00
C HIS A 823 16.91 -38.75 19.20
N PHE A 824 17.90 -39.64 19.01
CA PHE A 824 18.85 -39.96 20.08
C PHE A 824 19.61 -38.73 20.61
N SER A 825 19.87 -37.75 19.72
CA SER A 825 20.59 -36.52 20.04
C SER A 825 19.83 -35.59 20.99
N ASP A 826 18.50 -35.71 21.05
CA ASP A 826 17.67 -34.89 21.95
C ASP A 826 17.98 -35.16 23.43
N ALA A 827 18.44 -36.37 23.77
CA ALA A 827 18.86 -36.72 25.13
C ALA A 827 20.11 -35.96 25.61
N TYR A 828 20.86 -35.36 24.68
CA TYR A 828 22.11 -34.64 24.92
C TYR A 828 22.00 -33.14 24.62
N SER A 829 20.80 -32.64 24.38
CA SER A 829 20.56 -31.25 23.99
C SER A 829 19.65 -30.56 24.98
N ALA A 830 19.95 -29.30 25.32
CA ALA A 830 19.16 -28.53 26.27
C ALA A 830 17.76 -28.26 25.71
N ASN A 831 16.75 -28.34 26.58
CA ASN A 831 15.38 -27.91 26.29
C ASN A 831 15.04 -26.69 27.15
N ILE A 832 15.95 -25.72 27.22
CA ILE A 832 15.84 -24.53 28.08
C ILE A 832 15.95 -23.27 27.22
N PRO A 833 15.33 -22.15 27.63
CA PRO A 833 15.48 -20.86 26.94
C PRO A 833 16.93 -20.37 26.86
N ALA A 834 17.27 -19.75 25.74
CA ALA A 834 18.54 -19.06 25.48
C ALA A 834 18.29 -17.75 24.72
N GLU A 835 18.95 -16.67 25.14
CA GLU A 835 18.78 -15.34 24.53
C GLU A 835 19.36 -15.27 23.10
N ASN A 836 20.59 -15.76 22.90
CA ASN A 836 21.20 -15.86 21.57
C ASN A 836 21.95 -17.19 21.41
N PRO A 837 21.29 -18.22 20.87
CA PRO A 837 21.93 -19.53 20.76
C PRO A 837 23.03 -19.63 19.71
N TYR A 838 23.11 -18.69 18.76
CA TYR A 838 24.04 -18.75 17.65
C TYR A 838 25.40 -18.08 17.93
N ASP A 839 25.59 -17.48 19.10
CA ASP A 839 26.90 -16.96 19.56
C ASP A 839 27.97 -18.06 19.65
N ILE A 840 27.56 -19.33 19.70
CA ILE A 840 28.49 -20.45 19.59
C ILE A 840 29.29 -20.41 18.28
N LEU A 841 28.73 -19.87 17.19
CA LEU A 841 29.44 -19.71 15.92
C LEU A 841 30.70 -18.85 16.10
N ASP A 842 30.69 -17.87 17.00
CA ASP A 842 31.83 -16.99 17.22
C ASP A 842 32.99 -17.65 17.98
N LYS A 843 32.71 -18.73 18.72
CA LYS A 843 33.68 -19.43 19.56
C LYS A 843 34.64 -20.37 18.82
N TYR A 844 34.31 -20.73 17.58
CA TYR A 844 35.05 -21.70 16.77
C TYR A 844 35.61 -21.06 15.50
N GLU A 845 36.78 -21.53 15.04
CA GLU A 845 37.45 -21.03 13.81
C GLU A 845 37.18 -21.92 12.59
N GLU A 846 36.70 -23.15 12.79
CA GLU A 846 36.40 -24.10 11.72
C GLU A 846 34.99 -24.70 11.89
N TYR A 847 34.23 -24.75 10.80
CA TYR A 847 32.90 -25.33 10.74
C TYR A 847 32.88 -26.57 9.84
N VAL A 848 32.41 -27.70 10.37
CA VAL A 848 32.18 -28.93 9.61
C VAL A 848 30.68 -29.16 9.49
N VAL A 849 30.12 -28.92 8.31
CA VAL A 849 28.70 -29.10 8.04
C VAL A 849 28.46 -30.46 7.41
N TYR A 850 27.60 -31.28 8.01
CA TYR A 850 27.23 -32.59 7.47
C TYR A 850 25.79 -32.58 6.95
N GLY A 851 25.63 -32.74 5.63
CA GLY A 851 24.33 -32.67 4.95
C GLY A 851 23.80 -31.24 4.79
N GLU A 852 22.62 -31.10 4.20
CA GLU A 852 22.00 -29.80 3.91
C GLU A 852 21.51 -29.09 5.18
N LEU A 853 21.69 -27.76 5.25
CA LEU A 853 21.17 -26.90 6.31
C LEU A 853 20.04 -26.00 5.81
N ALA A 854 19.30 -25.40 6.75
CA ALA A 854 18.44 -24.28 6.42
C ALA A 854 19.27 -23.14 5.81
N GLN A 855 18.76 -22.54 4.72
CA GLN A 855 19.50 -21.56 3.93
C GLN A 855 20.01 -20.37 4.77
N THR A 856 19.22 -19.86 5.73
CA THR A 856 19.66 -18.74 6.57
C THR A 856 20.88 -19.11 7.43
N LEU A 857 20.88 -20.32 8.02
CA LEU A 857 22.03 -20.80 8.80
C LEU A 857 23.27 -20.98 7.90
N ALA A 858 23.09 -21.51 6.68
CA ALA A 858 24.16 -21.57 5.69
C ALA A 858 24.70 -20.16 5.35
N THR A 859 23.83 -19.17 5.13
CA THR A 859 24.25 -17.77 4.88
C THR A 859 25.04 -17.20 6.07
N MET A 860 24.63 -17.46 7.31
CA MET A 860 25.37 -17.02 8.49
C MET A 860 26.78 -17.61 8.53
N LEU A 861 26.93 -18.92 8.28
CA LEU A 861 28.23 -19.57 8.22
C LEU A 861 29.11 -18.99 7.10
N ARG A 862 28.52 -18.62 5.95
CA ARG A 862 29.23 -17.92 4.88
C ARG A 862 29.70 -16.52 5.30
N LEU A 863 28.89 -15.76 6.03
CA LEU A 863 29.30 -14.45 6.56
C LEU A 863 30.49 -14.61 7.52
N LYS A 864 30.43 -15.59 8.42
CA LYS A 864 31.54 -15.95 9.31
C LYS A 864 32.79 -16.42 8.55
N GLN A 865 32.61 -17.16 7.46
CA GLN A 865 33.73 -17.53 6.59
C GLN A 865 34.40 -16.30 5.94
N ARG A 866 33.61 -15.29 5.56
CA ARG A 866 34.14 -14.02 5.03
C ARG A 866 34.90 -13.20 6.07
N GLU A 867 34.66 -13.44 7.35
CA GLU A 867 35.41 -12.88 8.48
C GLU A 867 36.73 -13.63 8.75
N GLY A 868 37.02 -14.70 7.98
CA GLY A 868 38.28 -15.43 8.03
C GLY A 868 38.18 -16.85 8.58
N LYS A 869 36.98 -17.29 8.98
CA LYS A 869 36.74 -18.65 9.48
C LYS A 869 36.71 -19.67 8.35
N LYS A 870 36.98 -20.94 8.67
CA LYS A 870 37.04 -22.03 7.70
C LYS A 870 35.72 -22.80 7.63
N LEU A 871 35.25 -23.08 6.42
CA LEU A 871 34.02 -23.81 6.15
C LEU A 871 34.31 -25.11 5.38
N ILE A 872 33.98 -26.25 5.98
CA ILE A 872 34.12 -27.59 5.42
C ILE A 872 32.73 -28.20 5.25
N LEU A 873 32.43 -28.71 4.05
CA LEU A 873 31.18 -29.40 3.76
C LEU A 873 31.39 -30.90 3.58
N VAL A 874 30.55 -31.71 4.21
CA VAL A 874 30.58 -33.17 4.13
C VAL A 874 29.24 -33.68 3.63
N ASN A 875 29.26 -34.43 2.52
CA ASN A 875 28.06 -35.00 1.89
C ASN A 875 26.95 -33.94 1.67
N TYR A 876 27.35 -32.71 1.36
CA TYR A 876 26.45 -31.59 1.08
C TYR A 876 26.02 -31.62 -0.40
N PRO A 877 24.74 -31.40 -0.71
CA PRO A 877 24.24 -31.40 -2.09
C PRO A 877 25.00 -30.44 -3.02
N ASP A 878 25.05 -30.76 -4.31
CA ASP A 878 25.56 -29.80 -5.31
C ASP A 878 24.68 -28.54 -5.36
N GLY A 879 25.29 -27.37 -5.45
CA GLY A 879 24.58 -26.09 -5.49
C GLY A 879 25.47 -24.89 -5.16
N ALA A 880 24.87 -23.70 -5.20
CA ALA A 880 25.56 -22.41 -5.02
C ALA A 880 26.45 -22.36 -3.76
N TYR A 881 25.92 -22.82 -2.63
CA TYR A 881 26.63 -22.79 -1.36
C TYR A 881 27.90 -23.66 -1.35
N ARG A 882 27.89 -24.79 -2.06
CA ARG A 882 29.02 -25.73 -2.12
C ARG A 882 30.26 -25.12 -2.77
N HIS A 883 30.11 -24.15 -3.67
CA HIS A 883 31.23 -23.49 -4.34
C HIS A 883 32.07 -22.58 -3.44
N PHE A 884 31.54 -22.17 -2.29
CA PHE A 884 32.26 -21.29 -1.37
C PHE A 884 33.05 -22.02 -0.30
N ALA A 885 32.77 -23.30 -0.08
CA ALA A 885 33.45 -24.08 0.94
C ALA A 885 34.96 -24.13 0.70
N ASP A 886 35.74 -24.00 1.77
CA ASP A 886 37.20 -24.14 1.71
C ASP A 886 37.60 -25.59 1.39
N GLU A 887 36.83 -26.55 1.89
CA GLU A 887 36.98 -27.98 1.60
C GLU A 887 35.63 -28.67 1.43
N VAL A 888 35.58 -29.69 0.57
CA VAL A 888 34.40 -30.54 0.38
C VAL A 888 34.79 -32.01 0.39
N HIS A 889 34.11 -32.79 1.21
CA HIS A 889 34.35 -34.23 1.38
C HIS A 889 33.07 -35.04 1.13
N SER A 890 33.20 -36.24 0.56
CA SER A 890 32.08 -37.19 0.43
C SER A 890 31.92 -38.10 1.64
N ASN A 891 32.99 -38.25 2.44
CA ASN A 891 33.01 -39.10 3.62
C ASN A 891 33.46 -38.27 4.84
N LEU A 892 32.78 -38.46 5.95
CA LEU A 892 33.06 -37.77 7.21
C LEU A 892 34.48 -38.06 7.73
N TRP A 893 34.98 -39.27 7.51
CA TRP A 893 36.27 -39.70 8.04
C TRP A 893 37.49 -39.13 7.30
N ASP A 894 37.26 -38.43 6.18
CA ASP A 894 38.32 -37.74 5.43
C ASP A 894 38.61 -36.33 6.00
N VAL A 895 37.73 -35.84 6.89
CA VAL A 895 37.87 -34.53 7.53
C VAL A 895 38.92 -34.57 8.63
N LYS A 896 39.84 -33.61 8.60
CA LYS A 896 40.79 -33.39 9.70
C LYS A 896 40.10 -32.56 10.79
N THR A 897 40.14 -33.03 12.02
CA THR A 897 39.46 -32.39 13.15
C THR A 897 40.44 -31.69 14.09
N SER A 898 39.97 -30.66 14.78
CA SER A 898 40.71 -29.92 15.82
C SER A 898 39.80 -29.60 17.00
N GLU A 899 40.39 -29.21 18.14
CA GLU A 899 39.62 -28.74 19.31
C GLU A 899 38.80 -27.48 19.02
N ASN A 900 39.09 -26.78 17.91
CA ASN A 900 38.45 -25.55 17.48
C ASN A 900 37.46 -25.76 16.30
N THR A 901 37.04 -27.01 16.07
CA THR A 901 36.09 -27.40 15.03
C THR A 901 34.69 -27.56 15.61
N LEU A 902 33.71 -26.81 15.09
CA LEU A 902 32.28 -26.96 15.37
C LEU A 902 31.60 -27.82 14.30
N PHE A 903 30.93 -28.90 14.73
CA PHE A 903 30.19 -29.79 13.84
C PHE A 903 28.72 -29.38 13.78
N ILE A 904 28.18 -29.26 12.57
CA ILE A 904 26.85 -28.69 12.33
C ILE A 904 26.03 -29.62 11.44
N TYR A 905 24.79 -29.92 11.83
CA TYR A 905 23.88 -30.70 11.01
C TYR A 905 22.40 -30.41 11.33
N ASN A 906 21.53 -30.75 10.39
CA ASN A 906 20.08 -30.74 10.58
C ASN A 906 19.56 -32.17 10.80
N GLN A 907 18.90 -32.43 11.92
CA GLN A 907 18.42 -33.78 12.27
C GLN A 907 17.37 -34.34 11.30
N ASN A 908 16.63 -33.47 10.61
CA ASN A 908 15.60 -33.88 9.66
C ASN A 908 16.16 -34.14 8.25
N ARG A 909 17.47 -33.94 8.03
CA ARG A 909 18.13 -34.04 6.71
C ARG A 909 19.13 -35.17 6.61
N ILE A 910 19.43 -35.84 7.73
CA ILE A 910 20.36 -36.97 7.79
C ILE A 910 19.81 -38.09 8.67
N THR A 911 20.31 -39.32 8.50
CA THR A 911 19.88 -40.45 9.32
C THR A 911 20.50 -40.39 10.71
N GLU A 912 19.86 -41.00 11.71
CA GLU A 912 20.43 -41.07 13.07
C GLU A 912 21.77 -41.79 13.11
N THR A 913 21.97 -42.77 12.23
CA THR A 913 23.28 -43.43 12.07
C THR A 913 24.38 -42.44 11.69
N ARG A 914 24.11 -41.50 10.76
CA ARG A 914 25.08 -40.49 10.35
C ARG A 914 25.30 -39.43 11.42
N ALA A 915 24.23 -38.99 12.08
CA ALA A 915 24.35 -38.10 13.23
C ALA A 915 25.20 -38.75 14.34
N PHE A 916 25.01 -40.04 14.62
CA PHE A 916 25.83 -40.76 15.60
C PHE A 916 27.32 -40.81 15.21
N GLU A 917 27.64 -41.07 13.95
CA GLU A 917 29.03 -41.01 13.45
C GLU A 917 29.64 -39.61 13.62
N LEU A 918 28.87 -38.56 13.31
CA LEU A 918 29.27 -37.16 13.50
C LEU A 918 29.53 -36.84 14.97
N TRP A 919 28.64 -37.25 15.88
CA TRP A 919 28.80 -37.05 17.32
C TRP A 919 30.02 -37.80 17.87
N LYS A 920 30.29 -39.02 17.38
CA LYS A 920 31.49 -39.79 17.75
C LYS A 920 32.77 -39.07 17.32
N LEU A 921 32.79 -38.50 16.11
CA LEU A 921 33.92 -37.72 15.63
C LEU A 921 34.08 -36.42 16.41
N ALA A 922 32.99 -35.68 16.64
CA ALA A 922 32.98 -34.43 17.38
C ALA A 922 33.50 -34.61 18.81
N ALA A 923 33.03 -35.64 19.52
CA ALA A 923 33.50 -36.00 20.86
C ALA A 923 34.99 -36.37 20.93
N SER A 924 35.59 -36.84 19.81
CA SER A 924 37.03 -37.07 19.74
C SER A 924 37.84 -35.79 19.53
N ALA A 925 37.20 -34.73 19.05
CA ALA A 925 37.82 -33.44 18.77
C ALA A 925 37.67 -32.44 19.94
N GLY A 926 36.55 -32.44 20.66
CA GLY A 926 36.31 -31.51 21.76
C GLY A 926 34.99 -31.77 22.49
N LYS A 927 34.77 -31.06 23.59
CA LYS A 927 33.47 -31.06 24.29
C LYS A 927 32.57 -29.95 23.73
N ASP A 928 31.27 -30.21 23.69
CA ASP A 928 30.22 -29.24 23.34
C ASP A 928 30.37 -28.57 21.96
N ASN A 929 31.10 -29.21 21.04
CA ASN A 929 31.39 -28.71 19.70
C ASN A 929 30.39 -29.21 18.64
N ILE A 930 29.10 -29.29 19.01
CA ILE A 930 28.02 -29.71 18.10
C ILE A 930 26.92 -28.67 18.12
N LEU A 931 26.52 -28.22 16.92
CA LEU A 931 25.34 -27.43 16.68
C LEU A 931 24.32 -28.27 15.92
N LEU A 932 23.16 -28.49 16.54
CA LEU A 932 22.04 -29.22 15.96
C LEU A 932 20.91 -28.24 15.61
N SER A 933 20.40 -28.33 14.38
CA SER A 933 19.20 -27.62 13.94
C SER A 933 18.06 -28.57 13.55
N THR A 934 16.83 -28.07 13.49
CA THR A 934 15.66 -28.83 13.04
C THR A 934 14.77 -28.02 12.08
N ASP A 935 14.00 -28.73 11.25
CA ASP A 935 12.99 -28.12 10.40
C ASP A 935 11.69 -27.78 11.16
N PHE A 936 11.54 -28.23 12.41
CA PHE A 936 10.35 -27.98 13.21
C PHE A 936 10.44 -26.68 14.01
N ARG A 937 9.36 -25.88 13.97
CA ARG A 937 9.25 -24.57 14.64
C ARG A 937 9.51 -24.61 16.16
N ASN A 938 8.97 -25.59 16.86
CA ASN A 938 8.84 -25.63 18.32
C ASN A 938 9.23 -27.02 18.87
N HIS A 939 10.28 -27.62 18.30
CA HIS A 939 10.75 -28.96 18.70
C HIS A 939 11.12 -29.04 20.17
N LYS A 940 11.88 -28.06 20.66
CA LYS A 940 12.31 -28.01 22.07
C LYS A 940 11.15 -27.79 23.02
N GLY A 941 10.14 -26.99 22.62
CA GLY A 941 8.92 -26.83 23.38
C GLY A 941 8.14 -28.13 23.50
N MET A 942 7.98 -28.88 22.40
CA MET A 942 7.34 -30.20 22.42
C MET A 942 8.07 -31.18 23.34
N LEU A 943 9.41 -31.25 23.28
CA LEU A 943 10.19 -32.10 24.18
C LEU A 943 10.05 -31.68 25.66
N ALA A 944 10.03 -30.38 25.93
CA ALA A 944 9.85 -29.84 27.28
C ALA A 944 8.46 -30.17 27.87
N MET A 945 7.43 -30.29 27.02
CA MET A 945 6.08 -30.73 27.43
C MET A 945 6.01 -32.21 27.83
N GLN A 946 7.06 -32.99 27.54
CA GLN A 946 7.16 -34.42 27.85
C GLN A 946 5.94 -35.26 27.42
N PRO A 947 5.47 -35.15 26.15
CA PRO A 947 4.37 -35.98 25.68
C PRO A 947 4.77 -37.46 25.67
N LYS A 948 3.79 -38.34 25.78
CA LYS A 948 4.03 -39.78 25.65
C LYS A 948 4.34 -40.13 24.19
N LEU A 949 5.60 -40.39 23.89
CA LEU A 949 6.07 -40.86 22.58
C LEU A 949 5.64 -42.31 22.34
N SER A 950 4.61 -42.54 21.53
CA SER A 950 4.13 -43.90 21.25
C SER A 950 3.28 -44.01 19.98
N THR A 951 3.57 -45.03 19.17
CA THR A 951 2.76 -45.51 18.03
C THR A 951 1.66 -46.49 18.52
N CYS A 952 0.67 -46.00 19.26
CA CYS A 952 -0.27 -46.87 19.99
C CYS A 952 -1.44 -47.44 19.15
N ALA A 953 -2.25 -48.32 19.76
CA ALA A 953 -3.49 -48.91 19.22
C ALA A 953 -4.59 -47.84 19.01
N ALA A 954 -5.54 -48.09 18.10
CA ALA A 954 -6.63 -47.16 17.77
C ALA A 954 -7.44 -46.78 19.04
N ALA A 955 -7.72 -45.48 19.20
CA ALA A 955 -8.63 -44.97 20.21
C ALA A 955 -9.98 -44.62 19.55
N ASP A 956 -11.07 -44.66 20.33
CA ASP A 956 -12.41 -44.38 19.81
C ASP A 956 -12.53 -42.91 19.34
N PHE A 957 -11.99 -41.96 20.11
CA PHE A 957 -11.90 -40.54 19.76
C PHE A 957 -10.43 -40.11 19.69
N VAL A 958 -10.03 -39.49 18.58
CA VAL A 958 -8.69 -38.93 18.40
C VAL A 958 -8.77 -37.48 17.95
N LEU A 959 -7.93 -36.62 18.53
CA LEU A 959 -7.78 -35.23 18.12
C LEU A 959 -6.30 -34.89 17.96
N GLY A 960 -5.93 -34.32 16.83
CA GLY A 960 -4.56 -33.88 16.53
C GLY A 960 -4.52 -32.37 16.32
N TYR A 961 -3.52 -31.70 16.88
CA TYR A 961 -3.30 -30.28 16.64
C TYR A 961 -1.99 -30.10 15.87
N GLY A 962 -2.09 -29.56 14.64
CA GLY A 962 -0.97 -29.33 13.75
C GLY A 962 -0.40 -30.63 13.18
N VAL A 963 -1.20 -31.70 13.21
CA VAL A 963 -0.89 -33.04 12.70
C VAL A 963 -2.19 -33.83 12.53
N TYR A 964 -2.19 -34.76 11.57
CA TYR A 964 -3.21 -35.79 11.51
C TYR A 964 -2.94 -36.87 12.57
N PRO A 965 -3.91 -37.21 13.43
CA PRO A 965 -3.71 -38.25 14.43
C PRO A 965 -3.25 -39.57 13.83
N GLN A 966 -2.32 -40.24 14.49
CA GLN A 966 -1.94 -41.59 14.12
C GLN A 966 -3.14 -42.53 14.17
N LYS A 967 -3.36 -43.30 13.09
CA LYS A 967 -4.51 -44.23 12.94
C LYS A 967 -5.87 -43.54 13.02
N ALA A 968 -5.98 -42.30 12.54
CA ALA A 968 -7.25 -41.57 12.47
C ALA A 968 -8.36 -42.35 11.75
N ASP A 969 -8.00 -43.09 10.69
CA ASP A 969 -8.88 -43.96 9.90
C ASP A 969 -9.47 -45.15 10.69
N GLN A 970 -8.89 -45.47 11.84
CA GLN A 970 -9.33 -46.57 12.71
C GLN A 970 -10.13 -46.08 13.92
N ALA A 971 -10.26 -44.76 14.11
CA ALA A 971 -11.07 -44.18 15.18
C ALA A 971 -12.56 -44.21 14.83
N LYS A 972 -13.42 -44.16 15.85
CA LYS A 972 -14.87 -43.97 15.63
C LYS A 972 -15.21 -42.52 15.28
N PHE A 973 -14.39 -41.58 15.76
CA PHE A 973 -14.46 -40.19 15.39
C PHE A 973 -13.07 -39.54 15.53
N SER A 974 -12.65 -38.83 14.49
CA SER A 974 -11.32 -38.24 14.39
C SER A 974 -11.39 -36.76 14.01
N VAL A 975 -10.58 -35.95 14.69
CA VAL A 975 -10.53 -34.49 14.51
C VAL A 975 -9.08 -34.06 14.26
N ALA A 976 -8.88 -33.11 13.35
CA ALA A 976 -7.60 -32.42 13.22
C ALA A 976 -7.78 -30.91 13.18
N LEU A 977 -6.98 -30.19 13.97
CA LEU A 977 -6.81 -28.75 13.88
C LEU A 977 -5.64 -28.46 12.94
N MET A 978 -5.93 -27.86 11.78
CA MET A 978 -4.98 -27.64 10.70
C MET A 978 -5.18 -26.24 10.11
N SER A 979 -4.11 -25.58 9.67
CA SER A 979 -4.21 -24.27 9.01
C SER A 979 -4.70 -24.37 7.56
N PHE A 980 -4.43 -25.51 6.91
CA PHE A 980 -4.73 -25.70 5.49
C PHE A 980 -5.77 -26.79 5.30
N TYR A 981 -6.64 -26.58 4.32
CA TYR A 981 -7.60 -27.57 3.85
C TYR A 981 -6.91 -28.67 3.03
N ASP A 982 -7.36 -29.89 3.26
CA ASP A 982 -6.91 -31.10 2.57
C ASP A 982 -8.13 -31.99 2.31
N GLU A 983 -8.49 -32.11 1.04
CA GLU A 983 -9.64 -32.93 0.61
C GLU A 983 -9.45 -34.42 0.90
N HIS A 984 -8.20 -34.86 1.05
CA HIS A 984 -7.83 -36.25 1.35
C HIS A 984 -7.50 -36.46 2.83
N ALA A 985 -7.81 -35.48 3.69
CA ALA A 985 -7.54 -35.60 5.11
C ALA A 985 -8.13 -36.90 5.69
N PRO A 986 -7.34 -37.68 6.47
CA PRO A 986 -7.73 -38.96 7.01
C PRO A 986 -8.60 -38.83 8.27
N VAL A 987 -9.29 -37.70 8.45
CA VAL A 987 -10.11 -37.39 9.63
C VAL A 987 -11.58 -37.16 9.28
N ASP A 988 -12.46 -37.26 10.27
CA ASP A 988 -13.89 -36.99 10.12
C ASP A 988 -14.20 -35.49 10.19
N LEU A 989 -13.46 -34.72 10.99
CA LEU A 989 -13.66 -33.28 11.18
C LEU A 989 -12.33 -32.52 11.07
N LEU A 990 -12.30 -31.51 10.21
CA LEU A 990 -11.24 -30.52 10.14
C LEU A 990 -11.68 -29.24 10.84
N LEU A 991 -10.83 -28.71 11.70
CA LEU A 991 -11.02 -27.42 12.36
C LEU A 991 -9.90 -26.46 11.94
N PRO A 992 -10.21 -25.18 11.67
CA PRO A 992 -9.22 -24.15 11.45
C PRO A 992 -8.23 -24.06 12.62
N ALA A 993 -6.94 -24.01 12.30
CA ALA A 993 -5.87 -23.67 13.25
C ALA A 993 -5.12 -22.41 12.78
N PRO A 994 -4.86 -21.45 13.67
CA PRO A 994 -4.16 -20.23 13.31
C PRO A 994 -2.71 -20.51 12.87
N GLY A 995 -2.27 -19.80 11.84
CA GLY A 995 -0.87 -19.73 11.44
C GLY A 995 -0.02 -18.86 12.36
N TYR A 996 1.30 -18.86 12.14
CA TYR A 996 2.19 -17.98 12.91
C TYR A 996 1.94 -16.48 12.65
N MET A 997 1.23 -16.11 11.58
CA MET A 997 0.83 -14.73 11.28
C MET A 997 -0.55 -14.35 11.84
N GLU A 998 -1.21 -15.27 12.53
CA GLU A 998 -2.60 -15.15 12.97
C GLU A 998 -2.78 -15.26 14.49
N LEU A 999 -1.67 -15.46 15.22
CA LEU A 999 -1.70 -15.55 16.68
C LEU A 999 -0.43 -14.98 17.29
N ASP A 1000 -0.61 -14.28 18.42
CA ASP A 1000 0.50 -13.90 19.30
C ASP A 1000 0.98 -15.17 20.02
N GLY A 1001 2.11 -15.73 19.59
CA GLY A 1001 2.49 -17.09 19.92
C GLY A 1001 3.97 -17.24 20.24
N THR A 1002 4.28 -18.23 21.08
CA THR A 1002 5.63 -18.50 21.56
C THR A 1002 6.10 -19.87 21.10
N ALA A 1003 7.35 -19.97 20.65
CA ALA A 1003 8.00 -21.25 20.39
C ALA A 1003 9.41 -21.28 20.98
N LEU A 1004 9.78 -22.43 21.54
CA LEU A 1004 11.15 -22.76 21.90
C LEU A 1004 11.76 -23.51 20.71
N ALA A 1005 12.49 -22.75 19.90
CA ALA A 1005 13.04 -23.16 18.61
C ALA A 1005 14.42 -23.82 18.79
N ASP A 1006 15.26 -23.79 17.75
CA ASP A 1006 16.59 -24.41 17.77
C ASP A 1006 17.44 -23.88 18.92
N LEU A 1007 18.23 -24.78 19.52
CA LEU A 1007 19.23 -24.46 20.55
C LEU A 1007 18.66 -23.71 21.77
N GLY A 1008 17.34 -23.75 21.98
CA GLY A 1008 16.67 -23.06 23.07
C GLY A 1008 16.25 -21.62 22.75
N GLN A 1009 16.32 -21.17 21.49
CA GLN A 1009 15.88 -19.83 21.13
C GLN A 1009 14.39 -19.64 21.46
N THR A 1010 14.08 -18.65 22.27
CA THR A 1010 12.69 -18.22 22.44
C THR A 1010 12.31 -17.31 21.28
N THR A 1011 11.28 -17.71 20.53
CA THR A 1011 10.78 -16.98 19.38
C THR A 1011 9.34 -16.55 19.62
N HIS A 1012 9.02 -15.35 19.16
CA HIS A 1012 7.69 -14.77 19.31
C HIS A 1012 7.12 -14.41 17.94
N SER A 1013 5.91 -14.90 17.66
CA SER A 1013 5.11 -14.45 16.53
C SER A 1013 4.03 -13.48 17.00
N LYS A 1014 3.59 -12.62 16.09
CA LYS A 1014 2.48 -11.68 16.29
C LYS A 1014 1.28 -12.10 15.46
N ASN A 1015 0.13 -11.49 15.69
CA ASN A 1015 -1.05 -11.56 14.82
C ASN A 1015 -1.20 -10.31 13.91
N PRO A 1016 -0.27 -10.07 12.96
CA PRO A 1016 -0.40 -8.96 12.03
C PRO A 1016 -1.61 -9.09 11.09
N ALA A 1017 -2.11 -10.32 10.87
CA ALA A 1017 -3.27 -10.56 10.01
C ALA A 1017 -4.62 -10.26 10.69
N ALA A 1018 -4.63 -9.78 11.94
CA ALA A 1018 -5.83 -9.54 12.74
C ALA A 1018 -6.83 -10.71 12.77
N SER A 1019 -6.32 -11.95 12.67
CA SER A 1019 -7.14 -13.16 12.60
C SER A 1019 -7.84 -13.43 13.92
N VAL A 1020 -9.06 -13.96 13.83
CA VAL A 1020 -9.91 -14.31 14.99
C VAL A 1020 -9.99 -15.81 15.24
N THR A 1021 -9.32 -16.63 14.44
CA THR A 1021 -9.41 -18.11 14.50
C THR A 1021 -9.12 -18.66 15.89
N MET A 1022 -8.11 -18.12 16.57
CA MET A 1022 -7.78 -18.53 17.94
C MET A 1022 -8.91 -18.24 18.94
N ASN A 1023 -9.63 -17.12 18.77
CA ASN A 1023 -10.76 -16.78 19.63
C ASN A 1023 -11.91 -17.79 19.47
N GLU A 1024 -12.17 -18.25 18.24
CA GLU A 1024 -13.17 -19.29 17.98
C GLU A 1024 -12.76 -20.66 18.54
N LEU A 1025 -11.47 -21.01 18.44
CA LEU A 1025 -10.94 -22.23 19.07
C LEU A 1025 -11.08 -22.21 20.60
N MET A 1026 -10.79 -21.08 21.23
CA MET A 1026 -10.99 -20.93 22.68
C MET A 1026 -12.46 -21.05 23.05
N ARG A 1027 -13.38 -20.45 22.27
CA ARG A 1027 -14.83 -20.61 22.47
C ARG A 1027 -15.29 -22.06 22.32
N LEU A 1028 -14.76 -22.78 21.34
CA LEU A 1028 -15.00 -24.21 21.15
C LEU A 1028 -14.56 -25.01 22.38
N PHE A 1029 -13.31 -24.81 22.84
CA PHE A 1029 -12.76 -25.54 23.99
C PHE A 1029 -13.52 -25.23 25.28
N TYR A 1030 -13.94 -23.97 25.46
CA TYR A 1030 -14.79 -23.56 26.56
C TYR A 1030 -16.16 -24.26 26.51
N THR A 1031 -16.80 -24.30 25.34
CA THR A 1031 -18.10 -24.95 25.13
C THR A 1031 -18.05 -26.46 25.41
N LEU A 1032 -16.91 -27.10 25.11
CA LEU A 1032 -16.66 -28.51 25.41
C LEU A 1032 -16.34 -28.77 26.90
N GLY A 1033 -16.18 -27.72 27.71
CA GLY A 1033 -15.80 -27.80 29.12
C GLY A 1033 -14.33 -28.15 29.36
N TRP A 1034 -13.48 -27.97 28.35
CA TRP A 1034 -12.05 -28.27 28.42
C TRP A 1034 -11.24 -27.17 29.10
N ILE A 1035 -11.68 -25.92 28.97
CA ILE A 1035 -11.05 -24.75 29.58
C ILE A 1035 -12.09 -23.90 30.34
N HIS A 1036 -11.63 -23.10 31.29
CA HIS A 1036 -12.48 -22.23 32.12
C HIS A 1036 -12.74 -20.88 31.42
N PRO A 1037 -13.86 -20.18 31.67
CA PRO A 1037 -14.10 -18.83 31.14
C PRO A 1037 -12.92 -17.86 31.31
N ASN A 1038 -12.31 -17.82 32.49
CA ASN A 1038 -11.14 -16.97 32.79
C ASN A 1038 -9.87 -17.32 31.99
N SER A 1039 -9.87 -18.42 31.24
CA SER A 1039 -8.79 -18.84 30.35
C SER A 1039 -9.17 -18.73 28.87
N ALA A 1040 -10.29 -18.06 28.54
CA ALA A 1040 -10.80 -17.92 27.17
C ALA A 1040 -10.29 -16.66 26.45
N GLU A 1041 -9.07 -16.23 26.75
CA GLU A 1041 -8.40 -15.11 26.08
C GLU A 1041 -6.92 -15.45 25.82
N ILE A 1042 -6.38 -15.02 24.68
CA ILE A 1042 -5.00 -15.34 24.29
C ILE A 1042 -3.93 -14.84 25.28
N PRO A 1043 -4.06 -13.65 25.92
CA PRO A 1043 -3.06 -13.17 26.87
C PRO A 1043 -2.89 -14.10 28.09
N TYR A 1044 -3.94 -14.83 28.48
CA TYR A 1044 -3.84 -15.84 29.55
C TYR A 1044 -2.87 -16.95 29.16
N TRP A 1045 -2.96 -17.45 27.91
CA TRP A 1045 -2.09 -18.51 27.42
C TRP A 1045 -0.67 -18.03 27.15
N ASN A 1046 -0.49 -16.78 26.70
CA ASN A 1046 0.84 -16.18 26.61
C ASN A 1046 1.52 -16.10 27.98
N ALA A 1047 0.79 -15.70 29.03
CA ALA A 1047 1.31 -15.71 30.40
C ALA A 1047 1.67 -17.13 30.85
N LYS A 1048 0.86 -18.15 30.50
CA LYS A 1048 1.16 -19.56 30.81
C LYS A 1048 2.37 -20.09 30.05
N ALA A 1049 2.57 -19.68 28.81
CA ALA A 1049 3.76 -20.02 28.03
C ALA A 1049 5.02 -19.40 28.65
N ALA A 1050 4.96 -18.13 29.08
CA ALA A 1050 6.04 -17.48 29.81
C ALA A 1050 6.35 -18.19 31.14
N ASP A 1051 5.32 -18.44 31.97
CA ASP A 1051 5.45 -19.20 33.22
C ASP A 1051 6.13 -20.57 32.97
N PHE A 1052 5.72 -21.26 31.91
CA PHE A 1052 6.28 -22.56 31.54
C PHE A 1052 7.76 -22.46 31.19
N LEU A 1053 8.17 -21.48 30.37
CA LEU A 1053 9.57 -21.27 30.00
C LEU A 1053 10.44 -20.96 31.23
N ASP A 1054 9.94 -20.16 32.17
CA ASP A 1054 10.66 -19.83 33.42
C ASP A 1054 10.94 -21.08 34.28
N THR A 1055 10.09 -22.10 34.19
CA THR A 1055 10.29 -23.36 34.94
C THR A 1055 11.44 -24.23 34.42
N LEU A 1056 11.98 -23.96 33.22
CA LEU A 1056 12.97 -24.81 32.56
C LEU A 1056 14.43 -24.53 33.00
N SER A 1057 14.65 -23.71 34.03
CA SER A 1057 15.92 -23.02 34.33
C SER A 1057 17.11 -23.86 34.85
N SER A 1058 17.01 -25.19 35.03
CA SER A 1058 18.17 -25.98 35.47
C SER A 1058 18.13 -27.46 35.06
N THR A 1059 18.97 -27.84 34.07
CA THR A 1059 19.25 -29.24 33.74
C THR A 1059 20.74 -29.40 33.42
N VAL A 1060 21.41 -30.33 34.11
CA VAL A 1060 22.78 -30.72 33.74
C VAL A 1060 22.68 -31.70 32.57
N LEU A 1061 23.20 -31.31 31.41
CA LEU A 1061 23.22 -32.20 30.25
C LEU A 1061 24.22 -33.34 30.46
N PRO A 1062 23.84 -34.58 30.13
CA PRO A 1062 24.79 -35.68 30.11
C PRO A 1062 25.82 -35.45 28.99
N ASN A 1063 27.08 -35.75 29.27
CA ASN A 1063 28.09 -35.83 28.20
C ASN A 1063 27.74 -36.97 27.25
N PHE A 1064 27.96 -36.77 25.96
CA PHE A 1064 27.78 -37.83 24.98
C PHE A 1064 28.68 -39.04 25.30
N ASN A 1065 28.07 -40.21 25.37
CA ASN A 1065 28.79 -41.49 25.51
C ASN A 1065 28.34 -42.44 24.40
N SER A 1066 29.25 -42.73 23.46
CA SER A 1066 28.94 -43.61 22.33
C SER A 1066 28.58 -45.03 22.73
N GLU A 1067 29.06 -45.53 23.89
CA GLU A 1067 28.75 -46.88 24.37
C GLU A 1067 27.34 -46.99 24.98
N ALA A 1068 26.74 -45.86 25.36
CA ALA A 1068 25.39 -45.81 25.93
C ALA A 1068 24.27 -45.80 24.86
N VAL A 1069 24.63 -45.63 23.59
CA VAL A 1069 23.67 -45.56 22.48
C VAL A 1069 23.49 -46.94 21.86
N ASP A 1070 22.25 -47.44 21.85
CA ASP A 1070 21.88 -48.69 21.19
C ASP A 1070 21.78 -48.48 19.67
N THR A 1071 22.87 -48.78 18.96
CA THR A 1071 22.97 -48.57 17.51
C THR A 1071 21.93 -49.36 16.70
N ALA A 1072 21.37 -50.45 17.25
CA ALA A 1072 20.34 -51.23 16.58
C ALA A 1072 18.96 -50.53 16.57
N LYS A 1073 18.75 -49.55 17.45
CA LYS A 1073 17.52 -48.75 17.54
C LYS A 1073 17.57 -47.44 16.77
N LEU A 1074 18.75 -47.05 16.25
CA LEU A 1074 18.89 -45.84 15.47
C LEU A 1074 18.06 -45.91 14.19
N LYS A 1075 17.32 -44.84 13.92
CA LYS A 1075 16.50 -44.72 12.71
C LYS A 1075 17.39 -44.72 11.46
N GLN A 1076 17.18 -45.71 10.59
CA GLN A 1076 17.98 -45.89 9.36
C GLN A 1076 17.49 -45.04 8.18
N ALA A 1077 16.24 -44.59 8.22
CA ALA A 1077 15.65 -43.70 7.24
C ALA A 1077 15.41 -42.31 7.85
N ILE A 1078 15.47 -41.28 7.02
CA ILE A 1078 15.04 -39.94 7.40
C ILE A 1078 13.50 -39.97 7.49
N PRO A 1079 12.89 -39.63 8.65
CA PRO A 1079 11.43 -39.66 8.79
C PRO A 1079 10.75 -38.66 7.83
N ALA A 1080 9.74 -39.12 7.09
CA ALA A 1080 8.98 -38.29 6.15
C ALA A 1080 7.81 -37.54 6.84
N LEU A 1081 8.09 -36.83 7.92
CA LEU A 1081 7.10 -36.07 8.69
C LEU A 1081 6.99 -34.61 8.25
N GLN A 1082 6.77 -34.38 6.95
CA GLN A 1082 6.61 -33.03 6.43
C GLN A 1082 5.29 -32.40 6.88
N THR A 1083 5.33 -31.12 7.21
CA THR A 1083 4.12 -30.36 7.55
C THR A 1083 3.35 -29.98 6.29
N GLN A 1084 2.04 -29.75 6.42
CA GLN A 1084 1.25 -29.19 5.32
C GLN A 1084 1.81 -27.83 4.89
N LEU A 1085 2.24 -26.99 5.83
CA LEU A 1085 2.88 -25.71 5.53
C LEU A 1085 4.12 -25.89 4.65
N GLU A 1086 5.02 -26.82 4.99
CA GLU A 1086 6.21 -27.07 4.19
C GLU A 1086 5.89 -27.60 2.79
N LEU A 1087 4.89 -28.48 2.67
CA LEU A 1087 4.42 -28.97 1.38
C LEU A 1087 3.87 -27.83 0.52
N ARG A 1088 3.12 -26.88 1.11
CA ARG A 1088 2.60 -25.70 0.41
C ARG A 1088 3.69 -24.73 0.04
N ILE A 1089 4.66 -24.49 0.91
CA ILE A 1089 5.83 -23.65 0.62
C ILE A 1089 6.67 -24.30 -0.50
N ALA A 1090 6.86 -25.61 -0.49
CA ALA A 1090 7.56 -26.32 -1.56
C ALA A 1090 6.83 -26.18 -2.89
N LYS A 1091 5.50 -26.39 -2.91
CA LYS A 1091 4.67 -26.17 -4.09
C LYS A 1091 4.73 -24.72 -4.57
N LEU A 1092 4.66 -23.75 -3.65
CA LEU A 1092 4.80 -22.32 -3.97
C LEU A 1092 6.18 -22.05 -4.60
N PHE A 1093 7.25 -22.58 -4.02
CA PHE A 1093 8.59 -22.45 -4.58
C PHE A 1093 8.69 -23.03 -6.00
N GLU A 1094 8.09 -24.19 -6.24
CA GLU A 1094 8.09 -24.86 -7.55
C GLU A 1094 7.40 -24.04 -8.65
N THR A 1095 6.45 -23.16 -8.30
CA THR A 1095 5.80 -22.26 -9.29
C THR A 1095 6.80 -21.40 -10.06
N ARG A 1096 7.99 -21.14 -9.49
CA ARG A 1096 9.07 -20.43 -10.19
C ARG A 1096 9.59 -21.17 -11.42
N THR A 1097 9.37 -22.47 -11.54
CA THR A 1097 9.83 -23.25 -12.71
C THR A 1097 8.78 -23.32 -13.82
N ASP A 1098 7.53 -22.95 -13.53
CA ASP A 1098 6.42 -22.93 -14.48
C ASP A 1098 6.24 -21.50 -15.02
N VAL A 1099 6.88 -21.20 -16.15
CA VAL A 1099 6.94 -19.86 -16.79
C VAL A 1099 5.54 -19.27 -17.11
N HIS A 1100 4.47 -20.08 -17.05
CA HIS A 1100 3.13 -19.73 -17.51
C HIS A 1100 1.98 -20.02 -16.52
N LYS A 1101 2.24 -20.32 -15.23
CA LYS A 1101 1.16 -20.65 -14.26
C LYS A 1101 1.09 -19.74 -13.03
N PHE A 1102 1.47 -18.47 -13.18
CA PHE A 1102 1.17 -17.45 -12.18
C PHE A 1102 -0.04 -16.62 -12.65
N GLU A 1103 -1.15 -17.31 -12.90
CA GLU A 1103 -2.47 -16.68 -13.02
C GLU A 1103 -3.14 -16.77 -11.64
N ALA A 1104 -3.61 -15.64 -11.15
CA ALA A 1104 -4.22 -15.49 -9.82
C ALA A 1104 -5.54 -16.27 -9.69
#